data_AF-D2BSW6-F1
#
_entry.id   AF-D2BSW6-F1
#
_cell.length_a   1.000
_cell.length_b   1.000
_cell.length_c   1.000
_cell.angle_alpha   90.00
_cell.angle_beta   90.00
_cell.angle_gamma   90.00
#
_symmetry.space_group_name_H-M   'P 1'
#
loop_
_entity.id
_entity.type
_entity.pdbx_description
1 polymer ?
#
loop_
_entity_poly.entity_id
_entity_poly.type
_entity_poly.pdbx_seq_one_letter_code
_entity_poly.pdbx_strand_id
1 'polypeptide(L)'
;MFFLPRSSVSYRSAPHLQAQAFFYLKLNKVTPVKRNLNTSYRLVWNDVLGAFVVVSELATARGKRSSTVLAIAVAGLMSTAALAAGNTTVPAGQTVDGAVISNHDTQQVWGSATGTVVNTGQEYGDNDDANTGGQFVQSGGVADNTTVNRNGLQAVLSGGSATRTTINAGGGQSVHGQATDSVLNGGEQWVQSGGSTTGTVISAGGYQLVKNGAQASGTVVNTGAEGGPDAENSDGMFVSGIATDTLIHAGGRQIVAAGGSSTGTTIQAGGDQSVHGQAQSTTLDGGNQYVHAGALATGTTVNAGGWQVVQQSGTADATTVNRDGKLSVSAGGTASNVTLNAGGALVTSTAATVSGINSLGGFNVDAATASATNVLLENGGRLDVLSGGSADTTTVSNGGVLAVATGGVAQHIVMNEGGVLIADSGSTVSGTNTAGTFGIDAATGRASNLHLGNGSMFSVRANGVADNTTVSSGGTLNVSQGGMLSGTTTLTDSATLSGNAISNDRVQVTTATGTVALISGSLGGSGQLLKDGGGTLTVSNGTLTQSAVNLNQGSLILDNAQVSTDIIAQSGTSLTLTGSTVMSGAIDPTDVTLDSGASWNIDRHASVASVLDTLTNAGAISFSAPQGNFVPATLTVKNLTGRGGSISMFIRLDDPTFPTDRLAIDGGQATGKTWLNFTSIGNSGLGLATTGNGIKVVDAVNGATTTGDAFALGHKLQAGAYNYTLNHGTTDENWYLSSEAVYRSEVALYASLYAQSMDYDRALAGTYSQRSTAQEARGMWGRVQGGHTGHGDRSGIAQGATPESSGSYGFVQLGGDLVNAQTGPVSLTAGIYGAAGESRSDVKNDDRSAAGTARDTVYSLGGYLTAVHQPSGLWADVVAQGSRHSLKAQSDNNNFDTHGQGWLGSLETGLPLSVSQGLVLEPQLQYVWQGLSLNNGHDDGGYVDFGHGSAQHVRAGLRFGNQSEMTFGQGSSTLPGHERSMKHSISELPVSWWVRPSVVRTFSSQGDLNMGTATPGSNVTFSPSQDGTSAELLAGLSAQIRENVTLGIQGGYTRSLSGNSAEGYNGQASVKVLF
;
A
#
# COMPACT_ATOMS: atom_id res chain seq x y z
N MET A 1 -33.01 -35.25 -0.97
CA MET A 1 -33.28 -36.55 -1.64
C MET A 1 -33.00 -36.34 -3.13
N PHE A 2 -32.07 -37.11 -3.72
CA PHE A 2 -31.67 -37.14 -5.15
C PHE A 2 -31.72 -35.85 -6.00
N PHE A 3 -30.55 -35.37 -6.46
CA PHE A 3 -30.11 -35.60 -7.85
C PHE A 3 -28.59 -35.34 -8.03
N LEU A 4 -27.98 -36.03 -8.99
CA LEU A 4 -26.54 -36.07 -9.25
C LEU A 4 -26.07 -34.94 -10.21
N PRO A 5 -24.77 -34.58 -10.20
CA PRO A 5 -24.22 -33.52 -11.05
C PRO A 5 -23.88 -34.02 -12.47
N ARG A 6 -23.76 -33.08 -13.42
CA ARG A 6 -23.04 -33.30 -14.69
C ARG A 6 -22.06 -32.17 -14.98
N SER A 7 -20.80 -32.55 -15.10
CA SER A 7 -19.77 -31.78 -15.78
C SER A 7 -20.01 -31.74 -17.29
N SER A 8 -19.51 -30.71 -17.96
CA SER A 8 -19.20 -30.76 -19.39
C SER A 8 -17.99 -29.88 -19.70
N VAL A 9 -17.24 -30.26 -20.73
CA VAL A 9 -15.88 -29.80 -21.02
C VAL A 9 -15.86 -28.94 -22.27
N SER A 10 -15.00 -27.92 -22.23
CA SER A 10 -14.39 -27.13 -23.32
C SER A 10 -14.81 -27.37 -24.78
N TYR A 11 -14.98 -26.26 -25.51
CA TYR A 11 -14.52 -26.18 -26.90
C TYR A 11 -13.75 -24.87 -27.18
N ARG A 12 -12.67 -24.99 -27.95
CA ARG A 12 -11.86 -23.85 -28.44
C ARG A 12 -12.46 -23.31 -29.74
N SER A 13 -12.35 -22.01 -29.97
CA SER A 13 -12.06 -21.46 -31.31
C SER A 13 -11.31 -20.12 -31.18
N ALA A 14 -10.47 -19.82 -32.17
CA ALA A 14 -9.50 -18.72 -32.15
C ALA A 14 -10.01 -17.49 -32.92
N PRO A 15 -9.44 -16.29 -32.71
CA PRO A 15 -9.90 -15.06 -33.35
C PRO A 15 -9.30 -14.82 -34.73
N HIS A 16 -10.05 -14.17 -35.62
CA HIS A 16 -9.51 -13.40 -36.74
C HIS A 16 -10.02 -11.95 -36.64
N LEU A 17 -9.16 -10.92 -36.51
CA LEU A 17 -8.29 -10.30 -37.53
C LEU A 17 -9.04 -9.25 -38.37
N GLN A 18 -8.91 -7.98 -37.99
CA GLN A 18 -8.65 -6.91 -38.95
C GLN A 18 -7.63 -5.93 -38.38
N ALA A 19 -6.74 -5.47 -39.24
CA ALA A 19 -5.58 -4.67 -38.88
C ALA A 19 -5.67 -3.27 -39.48
N GLN A 20 -5.11 -2.29 -38.78
CA GLN A 20 -4.39 -1.21 -39.44
C GLN A 20 -3.03 -1.06 -38.74
N ALA A 21 -1.99 -0.88 -39.55
CA ALA A 21 -0.61 -0.86 -39.11
C ALA A 21 0.07 0.41 -39.60
N PHE A 22 0.98 0.96 -38.78
CA PHE A 22 2.08 1.78 -39.25
C PHE A 22 3.38 1.38 -38.51
N PHE A 23 4.38 0.99 -39.30
CA PHE A 23 5.80 0.82 -38.92
C PHE A 23 6.45 2.21 -38.69
N TYR A 24 7.61 2.47 -38.06
CA TYR A 24 8.75 1.72 -37.44
C TYR A 24 9.40 2.68 -36.38
N LEU A 25 10.48 2.45 -35.60
CA LEU A 25 11.56 1.44 -35.56
C LEU A 25 12.01 1.14 -34.11
N LYS A 26 12.99 0.23 -33.98
CA LYS A 26 13.81 -0.20 -32.83
C LYS A 26 15.01 0.77 -32.52
N LEU A 27 15.80 0.70 -31.42
CA LEU A 27 16.40 -0.44 -30.69
C LEU A 27 16.87 -0.12 -29.23
N ASN A 28 16.69 -1.12 -28.33
CA ASN A 28 17.48 -1.57 -27.14
C ASN A 28 18.47 -0.66 -26.35
N LYS A 29 18.34 -0.63 -25.00
CA LYS A 29 19.14 -1.42 -24.00
C LYS A 29 18.79 -1.02 -22.53
N VAL A 30 18.42 -1.97 -21.65
CA VAL A 30 19.22 -2.63 -20.57
C VAL A 30 19.44 -1.79 -19.28
N THR A 31 18.79 -2.21 -18.18
CA THR A 31 19.11 -1.97 -16.74
C THR A 31 20.41 -2.68 -16.33
N PRO A 32 21.17 -2.33 -15.24
CA PRO A 32 20.61 -2.30 -13.85
C PRO A 32 21.42 -1.54 -12.72
N VAL A 33 20.99 -1.78 -11.46
CA VAL A 33 21.73 -1.72 -10.15
C VAL A 33 21.94 -0.39 -9.39
N LYS A 34 21.75 -0.49 -8.05
CA LYS A 34 21.93 0.49 -6.96
C LYS A 34 23.40 0.86 -6.68
N ARG A 35 23.65 2.09 -6.19
CA ARG A 35 24.49 2.34 -4.98
C ARG A 35 24.30 3.77 -4.43
N ASN A 36 24.41 3.90 -3.10
CA ASN A 36 24.32 5.18 -2.37
C ASN A 36 25.51 6.09 -2.71
N LEU A 37 25.29 7.41 -2.76
CA LEU A 37 26.31 8.42 -2.46
C LEU A 37 25.63 9.71 -1.98
N ASN A 38 26.02 10.21 -0.80
CA ASN A 38 25.73 11.59 -0.39
C ASN A 38 26.62 12.53 -1.18
N THR A 39 26.07 13.56 -1.82
CA THR A 39 26.86 14.66 -2.37
C THR A 39 26.04 15.95 -2.34
N SER A 40 26.43 16.88 -1.47
CA SER A 40 25.87 18.23 -1.44
C SER A 40 26.50 19.06 -2.57
N TYR A 41 25.69 19.56 -3.48
CA TYR A 41 26.14 20.39 -4.59
C TYR A 41 25.89 21.86 -4.32
N ARG A 42 26.85 22.73 -4.66
CA ARG A 42 26.67 24.19 -4.65
C ARG A 42 26.68 24.71 -6.07
N LEU A 43 25.65 25.48 -6.42
CA LEU A 43 25.56 26.19 -7.70
C LEU A 43 26.38 27.47 -7.61
N VAL A 44 27.36 27.61 -8.49
CA VAL A 44 28.19 28.83 -8.61
C VAL A 44 27.91 29.46 -9.97
N TRP A 45 27.66 30.77 -9.97
CA TRP A 45 27.49 31.53 -11.21
C TRP A 45 28.82 31.62 -11.96
N ASN A 46 28.83 31.28 -13.25
CA ASN A 46 29.99 31.37 -14.12
C ASN A 46 29.78 32.48 -15.15
N ASP A 47 30.46 33.62 -14.97
CA ASP A 47 30.33 34.80 -15.83
C ASP A 47 30.80 34.60 -17.27
N VAL A 48 31.61 33.57 -17.56
CA VAL A 48 32.05 33.25 -18.93
C VAL A 48 30.98 32.46 -19.69
N LEU A 49 30.16 31.67 -18.98
CA LEU A 49 29.10 30.84 -19.56
C LEU A 49 27.69 31.43 -19.38
N GLY A 50 27.52 32.47 -18.56
CA GLY A 50 26.23 33.10 -18.29
C GLY A 50 25.23 32.15 -17.60
N ALA A 51 25.72 31.19 -16.82
CA ALA A 51 24.92 30.12 -16.22
C ALA A 51 25.44 29.70 -14.85
N PHE A 52 24.55 29.15 -14.02
CA PHE A 52 24.93 28.46 -12.80
C PHE A 52 25.49 27.07 -13.15
N VAL A 53 26.70 26.77 -12.65
CA VAL A 53 27.38 25.49 -12.85
C VAL A 53 27.42 24.74 -11.52
N VAL A 54 27.20 23.42 -11.59
CA VAL A 54 27.28 22.53 -10.43
C VAL A 54 28.75 22.20 -10.16
N VAL A 55 29.21 22.44 -8.93
CA VAL A 55 30.56 22.08 -8.48
C VAL A 55 30.46 21.17 -7.26
N SER A 56 31.23 20.08 -7.24
CA SER A 56 31.41 19.21 -6.07
C SER A 56 32.67 19.62 -5.31
N GLU A 57 32.53 20.06 -4.05
CA GLU A 57 33.69 20.36 -3.20
C GLU A 57 34.34 19.05 -2.67
N LEU A 58 35.50 18.71 -3.22
CA LEU A 58 36.48 17.89 -2.50
C LEU A 58 37.40 18.84 -1.70
N ALA A 59 37.02 19.12 -0.46
CA ALA A 59 37.84 19.92 0.45
C ALA A 59 38.83 19.03 1.21
N THR A 60 40.07 18.92 0.72
CA THR A 60 41.21 18.41 1.51
C THR A 60 41.98 19.56 2.16
N ALA A 61 42.24 19.43 3.46
CA ALA A 61 42.81 20.51 4.26
C ALA A 61 44.35 20.48 4.30
N ARG A 62 44.95 21.67 4.20
CA ARG A 62 46.23 22.12 4.79
C ARG A 62 47.26 21.04 5.18
N GLY A 63 48.18 20.73 4.26
CA GLY A 63 49.53 20.23 4.53
C GLY A 63 50.59 21.28 4.17
N LYS A 64 51.75 21.29 4.84
CA LYS A 64 52.79 22.33 4.67
C LYS A 64 53.47 22.26 3.29
N ARG A 65 53.93 23.41 2.79
CA ARG A 65 54.82 23.50 1.63
C ARG A 65 56.09 22.69 1.88
N SER A 66 56.35 21.67 1.06
CA SER A 66 57.72 21.27 0.76
C SER A 66 58.25 22.15 -0.39
N SER A 67 59.51 22.55 -0.30
CA SER A 67 60.14 23.45 -1.25
C SER A 67 60.23 22.83 -2.64
N THR A 68 59.51 23.41 -3.60
CA THR A 68 59.71 23.14 -5.02
C THR A 68 61.16 23.45 -5.37
N VAL A 69 61.98 22.43 -5.62
CA VAL A 69 63.22 22.62 -6.37
C VAL A 69 62.79 23.02 -7.76
N LEU A 70 62.95 24.31 -8.06
CA LEU A 70 62.68 24.86 -9.37
C LEU A 70 63.64 24.23 -10.36
N ALA A 71 63.19 23.18 -11.06
CA ALA A 71 63.87 22.65 -12.23
C ALA A 71 63.80 23.73 -13.31
N ILE A 72 64.80 24.63 -13.30
CA ILE A 72 64.97 25.65 -14.33
C ILE A 72 65.22 24.91 -15.64
N ALA A 73 64.21 24.88 -16.49
CA ALA A 73 64.39 24.53 -17.89
C ALA A 73 65.26 25.61 -18.54
N VAL A 74 66.58 25.43 -18.53
CA VAL A 74 67.53 26.25 -19.29
C VAL A 74 67.42 25.86 -20.76
N ALA A 75 66.34 26.31 -21.40
CA ALA A 75 66.27 26.43 -22.84
C ALA A 75 66.99 27.72 -23.24
N GLY A 76 68.31 27.61 -23.47
CA GLY A 76 69.10 28.63 -24.16
C GLY A 76 69.88 29.60 -23.27
N LEU A 77 71.19 29.34 -23.14
CA LEU A 77 72.22 30.37 -23.28
C LEU A 77 73.53 29.73 -23.74
N MET A 78 74.18 30.35 -24.71
CA MET A 78 75.31 29.77 -25.44
C MET A 78 76.59 29.74 -24.59
N SER A 79 77.23 28.57 -24.50
CA SER A 79 78.67 28.47 -24.28
C SER A 79 79.26 27.51 -25.31
N THR A 80 80.45 27.82 -25.82
CA THR A 80 81.13 27.00 -26.82
C THR A 80 81.84 25.82 -26.16
N ALA A 81 81.19 24.65 -26.17
CA ALA A 81 81.79 23.37 -25.80
C ALA A 81 81.49 22.32 -26.89
N ALA A 82 82.38 21.33 -27.02
CA ALA A 82 82.51 20.50 -28.21
C ALA A 82 81.22 19.77 -28.66
N LEU A 83 80.88 19.93 -29.94
CA LEU A 83 80.19 18.90 -30.72
C LEU A 83 81.11 17.66 -30.76
N ALA A 84 80.94 16.77 -29.79
CA ALA A 84 81.57 15.45 -29.81
C ALA A 84 80.79 14.56 -30.78
N ALA A 85 81.27 14.44 -32.02
CA ALA A 85 80.76 13.45 -32.96
C ALA A 85 81.52 12.13 -32.77
N GLY A 86 80.80 11.04 -32.49
CA GLY A 86 81.36 9.71 -32.33
C GLY A 86 81.87 9.38 -30.92
N ASN A 87 82.19 8.09 -30.73
CA ASN A 87 82.64 7.54 -29.45
C ASN A 87 83.78 8.35 -28.80
N THR A 88 83.53 8.86 -27.59
CA THR A 88 84.48 9.64 -26.79
C THR A 88 85.03 8.85 -25.62
N THR A 89 86.25 9.19 -25.20
CA THR A 89 86.87 8.71 -23.97
C THR A 89 87.29 9.92 -23.15
N VAL A 90 86.94 9.94 -21.86
CA VAL A 90 87.49 10.87 -20.86
C VAL A 90 88.63 10.13 -20.15
N PRO A 91 89.91 10.43 -20.43
CA PRO A 91 91.03 9.68 -19.84
C PRO A 91 91.17 9.94 -18.35
N ALA A 92 91.82 9.01 -17.63
CA ALA A 92 92.13 9.17 -16.22
C ALA A 92 92.87 10.49 -15.94
N GLY A 93 92.44 11.22 -14.92
CA GLY A 93 92.99 12.52 -14.53
C GLY A 93 92.53 13.72 -15.36
N GLN A 94 91.68 13.55 -16.37
CA GLN A 94 91.03 14.65 -17.09
C GLN A 94 89.58 14.87 -16.62
N THR A 95 89.09 16.10 -16.80
CA THR A 95 87.70 16.48 -16.57
C THR A 95 87.06 16.97 -17.86
N VAL A 96 85.85 16.50 -18.18
CA VAL A 96 84.99 17.02 -19.24
C VAL A 96 83.70 17.56 -18.62
N ASP A 97 83.23 18.71 -19.09
CA ASP A 97 82.03 19.39 -18.61
C ASP A 97 81.03 19.60 -19.76
N GLY A 98 79.73 19.47 -19.48
CA GLY A 98 78.64 19.81 -20.41
C GLY A 98 78.50 18.95 -21.66
N ALA A 99 79.07 17.74 -21.68
CA ALA A 99 78.98 16.84 -22.84
C ALA A 99 77.53 16.41 -23.13
N VAL A 100 77.14 16.30 -24.40
CA VAL A 100 75.82 15.77 -24.83
C VAL A 100 76.04 14.53 -25.69
N ILE A 101 75.44 13.41 -25.31
CA ILE A 101 75.57 12.11 -25.96
C ILE A 101 74.23 11.75 -26.62
N SER A 102 74.22 11.39 -27.90
CA SER A 102 73.00 11.11 -28.69
C SER A 102 73.31 10.17 -29.87
N ASN A 103 72.31 9.71 -30.63
CA ASN A 103 72.50 8.97 -31.90
C ASN A 103 73.43 7.72 -31.84
N HIS A 104 73.34 6.94 -30.76
CA HIS A 104 74.21 5.79 -30.44
C HIS A 104 75.68 6.12 -30.13
N ASP A 105 76.02 7.40 -29.92
CA ASP A 105 77.34 7.80 -29.44
C ASP A 105 77.62 7.21 -28.04
N THR A 106 78.87 6.82 -27.79
CA THR A 106 79.34 6.30 -26.49
C THR A 106 80.29 7.28 -25.82
N GLN A 107 80.20 7.45 -24.50
CA GLN A 107 81.25 8.12 -23.70
C GLN A 107 81.83 7.16 -22.66
N GLN A 108 83.12 6.82 -22.75
CA GLN A 108 83.83 6.03 -21.74
C GLN A 108 84.55 6.95 -20.74
N VAL A 109 84.13 6.94 -19.47
CA VAL A 109 84.66 7.85 -18.45
C VAL A 109 85.64 7.12 -17.53
N TRP A 110 86.94 7.32 -17.73
CA TRP A 110 88.02 6.90 -16.82
C TRP A 110 88.53 8.04 -15.93
N GLY A 111 88.28 9.30 -16.33
CA GLY A 111 88.52 10.51 -15.55
C GLY A 111 87.24 11.01 -14.87
N SER A 112 86.94 12.30 -15.02
CA SER A 112 85.74 12.93 -14.49
C SER A 112 84.87 13.51 -15.61
N ALA A 113 83.57 13.23 -15.61
CA ALA A 113 82.60 13.84 -16.51
C ALA A 113 81.53 14.54 -15.68
N THR A 114 81.40 15.86 -15.77
CA THR A 114 80.37 16.63 -15.05
C THR A 114 79.34 17.23 -16.03
N GLY A 115 78.11 17.44 -15.57
CA GLY A 115 77.04 18.08 -16.35
C GLY A 115 76.65 17.36 -17.66
N THR A 116 76.96 16.07 -17.79
CA THR A 116 76.72 15.32 -19.04
C THR A 116 75.23 15.07 -19.26
N VAL A 117 74.74 15.24 -20.49
CA VAL A 117 73.37 14.93 -20.90
C VAL A 117 73.38 13.70 -21.80
N VAL A 118 72.63 12.66 -21.43
CA VAL A 118 72.58 11.37 -22.12
C VAL A 118 71.19 11.16 -22.72
N ASN A 119 71.10 11.08 -24.05
CA ASN A 119 69.85 10.87 -24.79
C ASN A 119 69.88 9.60 -25.67
N THR A 120 70.82 8.67 -25.40
CA THR A 120 71.03 7.46 -26.21
C THR A 120 71.59 6.29 -25.40
N GLY A 121 71.43 5.07 -25.92
CA GLY A 121 71.86 3.81 -25.29
C GLY A 121 70.71 2.88 -24.86
N GLN A 122 69.45 3.29 -25.08
CA GLN A 122 68.23 2.56 -24.69
C GLN A 122 67.06 2.75 -25.69
N GLU A 123 67.35 3.04 -26.95
CA GLU A 123 66.35 3.25 -28.02
C GLU A 123 65.37 2.08 -28.22
N TYR A 124 65.77 0.86 -27.86
CA TYR A 124 64.97 -0.37 -28.02
C TYR A 124 64.38 -0.89 -26.70
N GLY A 125 64.54 -0.16 -25.59
CA GLY A 125 64.06 -0.55 -24.26
C GLY A 125 65.07 -1.40 -23.47
N ASP A 126 64.80 -1.64 -22.18
CA ASP A 126 65.85 -1.93 -21.19
C ASP A 126 66.52 -3.31 -21.28
N ASN A 127 65.95 -4.22 -22.08
CA ASN A 127 66.41 -5.61 -22.21
C ASN A 127 66.68 -6.03 -23.68
N ASP A 128 66.91 -5.07 -24.59
CA ASP A 128 67.23 -5.37 -25.99
C ASP A 128 68.76 -5.30 -26.25
N ASP A 129 69.33 -6.39 -26.78
CA ASP A 129 70.76 -6.51 -27.10
C ASP A 129 71.21 -5.62 -28.28
N ALA A 130 70.28 -5.03 -29.04
CA ALA A 130 70.57 -4.09 -30.12
C ALA A 130 70.86 -2.66 -29.65
N ASN A 131 70.65 -2.36 -28.35
CA ASN A 131 70.98 -1.05 -27.78
C ASN A 131 72.48 -0.75 -27.87
N THR A 132 72.82 0.44 -28.34
CA THR A 132 74.20 0.93 -28.44
C THR A 132 74.26 2.42 -28.13
N GLY A 133 75.38 2.88 -27.58
CA GLY A 133 75.56 4.24 -27.07
C GLY A 133 75.35 4.37 -25.57
N GLY A 134 75.51 5.59 -25.06
CA GLY A 134 75.36 5.95 -23.64
C GLY A 134 76.66 6.31 -22.92
N GLN A 135 76.57 6.62 -21.63
CA GLN A 135 77.73 6.94 -20.79
C GLN A 135 78.15 5.71 -19.97
N PHE A 136 79.41 5.28 -20.11
CA PHE A 136 79.98 4.15 -19.40
C PHE A 136 81.06 4.64 -18.43
N VAL A 137 80.73 4.73 -17.15
CA VAL A 137 81.67 5.12 -16.09
C VAL A 137 82.53 3.93 -15.73
N GLN A 138 83.81 4.00 -16.05
CA GLN A 138 84.79 2.94 -15.90
C GLN A 138 85.37 2.91 -14.48
N SER A 139 86.16 1.88 -14.17
CA SER A 139 86.86 1.77 -12.88
C SER A 139 87.77 2.99 -12.63
N GLY A 140 87.58 3.65 -11.48
CA GLY A 140 88.25 4.91 -11.12
C GLY A 140 87.64 6.18 -11.74
N GLY A 141 86.67 6.04 -12.65
CA GLY A 141 85.95 7.14 -13.26
C GLY A 141 84.84 7.71 -12.38
N VAL A 142 84.55 9.00 -12.54
CA VAL A 142 83.50 9.73 -11.81
C VAL A 142 82.59 10.48 -12.78
N ALA A 143 81.29 10.20 -12.77
CA ALA A 143 80.27 10.99 -13.46
C ALA A 143 79.46 11.82 -12.46
N ASP A 144 79.45 13.14 -12.61
CA ASP A 144 78.79 14.06 -11.68
C ASP A 144 77.69 14.85 -12.39
N ASN A 145 76.56 15.08 -11.71
CA ASN A 145 75.46 15.91 -12.21
C ASN A 145 74.96 15.50 -13.62
N THR A 146 74.96 14.20 -13.90
CA THR A 146 74.56 13.67 -15.21
C THR A 146 73.03 13.68 -15.33
N THR A 147 72.50 14.15 -16.47
CA THR A 147 71.08 14.09 -16.80
C THR A 147 70.86 13.00 -17.84
N VAL A 148 70.14 11.95 -17.46
CA VAL A 148 69.74 10.86 -18.35
C VAL A 148 68.30 11.10 -18.78
N ASN A 149 68.07 11.27 -20.07
CA ASN A 149 66.74 11.49 -20.66
C ASN A 149 66.21 10.22 -21.30
N ARG A 150 65.02 10.31 -21.91
CA ARG A 150 64.44 9.22 -22.72
C ARG A 150 65.46 8.60 -23.69
N ASN A 151 65.49 7.27 -23.74
CA ASN A 151 66.45 6.44 -24.48
C ASN A 151 67.91 6.58 -24.02
N GLY A 152 68.19 7.33 -22.95
CA GLY A 152 69.53 7.51 -22.41
C GLY A 152 69.92 6.39 -21.46
N LEU A 153 71.15 5.88 -21.58
CA LEU A 153 71.73 4.91 -20.65
C LEU A 153 72.99 5.46 -19.97
N GLN A 154 73.01 5.46 -18.63
CA GLN A 154 74.24 5.58 -17.85
C GLN A 154 74.60 4.23 -17.21
N ALA A 155 75.67 3.59 -17.68
CA ALA A 155 76.22 2.38 -17.10
C ALA A 155 77.39 2.74 -16.15
N VAL A 156 77.16 2.62 -14.84
CA VAL A 156 78.19 2.80 -13.82
C VAL A 156 78.84 1.45 -13.54
N LEU A 157 79.99 1.19 -14.16
CA LEU A 157 80.66 -0.12 -14.08
C LEU A 157 81.37 -0.32 -12.75
N SER A 158 81.83 -1.55 -12.50
CA SER A 158 82.53 -1.90 -11.26
C SER A 158 83.75 -1.02 -11.02
N GLY A 159 83.81 -0.37 -9.84
CA GLY A 159 84.84 0.61 -9.48
C GLY A 159 84.62 2.03 -10.01
N GLY A 160 83.58 2.27 -10.82
CA GLY A 160 83.14 3.62 -11.21
C GLY A 160 82.16 4.23 -10.21
N SER A 161 82.05 5.56 -10.22
CA SER A 161 81.17 6.33 -9.33
C SER A 161 80.29 7.32 -10.11
N ALA A 162 79.01 7.41 -9.77
CA ALA A 162 78.11 8.46 -10.25
C ALA A 162 77.52 9.27 -9.09
N THR A 163 77.46 10.59 -9.21
CA THR A 163 76.96 11.49 -8.15
C THR A 163 75.93 12.45 -8.71
N ARG A 164 74.80 12.65 -8.01
CA ARG A 164 73.72 13.59 -8.40
C ARG A 164 73.15 13.36 -9.81
N THR A 165 72.97 12.11 -10.20
CA THR A 165 72.38 11.78 -11.52
C THR A 165 70.88 12.03 -11.49
N THR A 166 70.35 12.82 -12.43
CA THR A 166 68.90 12.97 -12.65
C THR A 166 68.48 12.08 -13.81
N ILE A 167 67.51 11.20 -13.58
CA ILE A 167 67.08 10.17 -14.54
C ILE A 167 65.60 10.41 -14.85
N ASN A 168 65.33 10.98 -16.02
CA ASN A 168 63.99 11.36 -16.47
C ASN A 168 63.24 10.20 -17.16
N ALA A 169 61.93 10.36 -17.36
CA ALA A 169 61.04 9.36 -17.94
C ALA A 169 61.55 8.67 -19.22
N GLY A 170 61.76 7.35 -19.11
CA GLY A 170 62.28 6.48 -20.17
C GLY A 170 63.81 6.53 -20.37
N GLY A 171 64.56 7.08 -19.42
CA GLY A 171 66.00 6.95 -19.30
C GLY A 171 66.38 6.02 -18.15
N GLY A 172 67.57 5.42 -18.24
CA GLY A 172 68.02 4.36 -17.34
C GLY A 172 69.43 4.52 -16.79
N GLN A 173 69.64 4.05 -15.57
CA GLN A 173 70.97 3.90 -14.96
C GLN A 173 71.19 2.46 -14.50
N SER A 174 72.23 1.81 -15.03
CA SER A 174 72.67 0.47 -14.63
C SER A 174 73.89 0.58 -13.71
N VAL A 175 73.74 0.21 -12.44
CA VAL A 175 74.77 0.42 -11.41
C VAL A 175 75.42 -0.89 -10.98
N HIS A 176 76.63 -1.14 -11.47
CA HIS A 176 77.56 -2.17 -10.97
C HIS A 176 78.66 -1.58 -10.05
N GLY A 177 78.86 -0.25 -10.10
CA GLY A 177 79.74 0.52 -9.23
C GLY A 177 78.99 1.17 -8.07
N GLN A 178 79.21 2.47 -7.86
CA GLN A 178 78.51 3.25 -6.84
C GLN A 178 77.71 4.40 -7.45
N ALA A 179 76.48 4.65 -7.00
CA ALA A 179 75.74 5.87 -7.34
C ALA A 179 75.21 6.58 -6.07
N THR A 180 75.44 7.89 -5.93
CA THR A 180 74.91 8.69 -4.82
C THR A 180 73.97 9.80 -5.29
N ASP A 181 72.98 10.10 -4.46
CA ASP A 181 72.04 11.23 -4.62
C ASP A 181 71.33 11.24 -5.98
N SER A 182 71.01 10.06 -6.51
CA SER A 182 70.33 9.93 -7.81
C SER A 182 68.84 10.23 -7.68
N VAL A 183 68.26 10.96 -8.64
CA VAL A 183 66.84 11.36 -8.64
C VAL A 183 66.13 10.69 -9.81
N LEU A 184 65.16 9.82 -9.50
CA LEU A 184 64.36 9.09 -10.50
C LEU A 184 63.07 9.87 -10.76
N ASN A 185 63.05 10.64 -11.84
CA ASN A 185 61.94 11.50 -12.26
C ASN A 185 61.16 10.84 -13.42
N GLY A 186 60.53 9.70 -13.11
CA GLY A 186 59.91 8.81 -14.10
C GLY A 186 60.88 7.83 -14.77
N GLY A 187 62.18 7.92 -14.50
CA GLY A 187 63.21 7.04 -15.06
C GLY A 187 63.59 5.88 -14.13
N GLU A 188 64.47 5.00 -14.63
CA GLU A 188 64.78 3.72 -13.98
C GLU A 188 66.23 3.64 -13.46
N GLN A 189 66.43 2.95 -12.33
CA GLN A 189 67.74 2.62 -11.78
C GLN A 189 67.79 1.12 -11.41
N TRP A 190 68.58 0.35 -12.16
CA TRP A 190 68.83 -1.06 -11.87
C TRP A 190 70.17 -1.20 -11.14
N VAL A 191 70.12 -1.45 -9.83
CA VAL A 191 71.32 -1.77 -9.05
C VAL A 191 71.64 -3.25 -9.26
N GLN A 192 72.74 -3.49 -9.96
CA GLN A 192 73.22 -4.80 -10.39
C GLN A 192 74.03 -5.47 -9.27
N SER A 193 74.32 -6.76 -9.40
CA SER A 193 75.10 -7.49 -8.40
C SER A 193 76.49 -6.86 -8.18
N GLY A 194 76.85 -6.61 -6.92
CA GLY A 194 78.05 -5.86 -6.53
C GLY A 194 77.91 -4.33 -6.56
N GLY A 195 76.83 -3.80 -7.13
CA GLY A 195 76.54 -2.38 -7.16
C GLY A 195 75.95 -1.85 -5.84
N SER A 196 76.21 -0.59 -5.54
CA SER A 196 75.70 0.09 -4.35
C SER A 196 75.11 1.47 -4.68
N THR A 197 74.01 1.83 -4.01
CA THR A 197 73.39 3.15 -4.14
C THR A 197 73.12 3.80 -2.79
N THR A 198 73.26 5.12 -2.70
CA THR A 198 73.04 5.89 -1.47
C THR A 198 72.23 7.14 -1.76
N GLY A 199 71.14 7.38 -1.03
CA GLY A 199 70.35 8.61 -1.15
C GLY A 199 69.52 8.73 -2.44
N THR A 200 69.17 7.61 -3.10
CA THR A 200 68.30 7.64 -4.27
C THR A 200 66.92 8.21 -3.92
N VAL A 201 66.43 9.21 -4.64
CA VAL A 201 65.08 9.77 -4.48
C VAL A 201 64.21 9.33 -5.65
N ILE A 202 63.22 8.47 -5.37
CA ILE A 202 62.24 8.01 -6.35
C ILE A 202 61.04 8.95 -6.33
N SER A 203 60.84 9.69 -7.43
CA SER A 203 59.70 10.59 -7.66
C SER A 203 58.64 9.90 -8.52
N ALA A 204 57.54 10.59 -8.83
CA ALA A 204 56.40 10.06 -9.59
C ALA A 204 56.80 9.24 -10.83
N GLY A 205 56.35 7.98 -10.90
CA GLY A 205 56.63 7.03 -11.97
C GLY A 205 58.09 6.55 -12.07
N GLY A 206 58.99 6.93 -11.16
CA GLY A 206 60.36 6.44 -11.13
C GLY A 206 60.45 5.03 -10.54
N TYR A 207 61.45 4.24 -10.98
CA TYR A 207 61.58 2.83 -10.60
C TYR A 207 63.01 2.48 -10.17
N GLN A 208 63.19 1.92 -8.96
CA GLN A 208 64.48 1.39 -8.50
C GLN A 208 64.40 -0.13 -8.32
N LEU A 209 65.21 -0.89 -9.04
CA LEU A 209 65.36 -2.34 -8.87
C LEU A 209 66.71 -2.67 -8.23
N VAL A 210 66.68 -3.13 -6.98
CA VAL A 210 67.87 -3.62 -6.26
C VAL A 210 67.97 -5.13 -6.45
N LYS A 211 68.84 -5.59 -7.36
CA LYS A 211 68.98 -7.02 -7.70
C LYS A 211 69.75 -7.80 -6.62
N ASN A 212 69.77 -9.13 -6.76
CA ASN A 212 70.49 -9.99 -5.81
C ASN A 212 72.00 -9.67 -5.77
N GLY A 213 72.55 -9.55 -4.56
CA GLY A 213 73.93 -9.12 -4.32
C GLY A 213 74.18 -7.61 -4.52
N ALA A 214 73.14 -6.80 -4.70
CA ALA A 214 73.20 -5.34 -4.74
C ALA A 214 72.75 -4.71 -3.40
N GLN A 215 73.15 -3.46 -3.16
CA GLN A 215 72.74 -2.68 -1.99
C GLN A 215 72.13 -1.31 -2.37
N ALA A 216 71.09 -0.90 -1.65
CA ALA A 216 70.62 0.48 -1.61
C ALA A 216 70.51 0.97 -0.16
N SER A 217 70.85 2.22 0.11
CA SER A 217 70.82 2.82 1.45
C SER A 217 70.23 4.23 1.39
N GLY A 218 69.34 4.58 2.34
CA GLY A 218 68.75 5.92 2.41
C GLY A 218 67.85 6.28 1.22
N THR A 219 67.28 5.29 0.52
CA THR A 219 66.32 5.55 -0.57
C THR A 219 65.08 6.26 -0.04
N VAL A 220 64.64 7.33 -0.69
CA VAL A 220 63.36 8.01 -0.43
C VAL A 220 62.36 7.65 -1.53
N VAL A 221 61.21 7.07 -1.17
CA VAL A 221 60.20 6.56 -2.11
C VAL A 221 58.92 7.41 -2.04
N ASN A 222 58.51 7.99 -3.17
CA ASN A 222 57.33 8.88 -3.27
C ASN A 222 56.32 8.46 -4.36
N THR A 223 56.41 7.24 -4.89
CA THR A 223 55.54 6.69 -5.96
C THR A 223 55.37 5.17 -5.81
N GLY A 224 54.35 4.61 -6.47
CA GLY A 224 54.15 3.17 -6.60
C GLY A 224 53.19 2.53 -5.60
N ALA A 225 52.45 3.30 -4.80
CA ALA A 225 51.37 2.80 -3.93
C ALA A 225 49.98 2.81 -4.61
N GLU A 226 49.88 3.27 -5.85
CA GLU A 226 48.66 3.27 -6.64
C GLU A 226 48.02 1.86 -6.70
N GLY A 227 46.71 1.76 -6.54
CA GLY A 227 46.00 0.47 -6.58
C GLY A 227 46.11 -0.40 -5.31
N GLY A 228 47.01 -0.06 -4.36
CA GLY A 228 47.14 -0.73 -3.07
C GLY A 228 48.17 -1.89 -3.04
N PRO A 229 48.17 -2.70 -1.96
CA PRO A 229 49.32 -3.54 -1.60
C PRO A 229 49.54 -4.78 -2.47
N ASP A 230 48.51 -5.20 -3.21
CA ASP A 230 48.56 -6.33 -4.14
C ASP A 230 48.64 -5.88 -5.62
N ALA A 231 48.83 -4.58 -5.87
CA ALA A 231 48.92 -4.03 -7.23
C ALA A 231 50.26 -4.39 -7.91
N GLU A 232 50.19 -4.75 -9.19
CA GLU A 232 51.36 -4.91 -10.07
C GLU A 232 51.80 -3.54 -10.60
N ASN A 233 52.58 -2.81 -9.79
CA ASN A 233 53.09 -1.49 -10.14
C ASN A 233 54.48 -1.59 -10.77
N SER A 234 54.75 -0.74 -11.76
CA SER A 234 56.01 -0.66 -12.50
C SER A 234 56.91 0.48 -12.02
N ASP A 235 56.60 1.07 -10.87
CA ASP A 235 57.29 2.19 -10.24
C ASP A 235 57.45 1.94 -8.72
N GLY A 236 58.19 2.83 -8.05
CA GLY A 236 58.59 2.65 -6.65
C GLY A 236 59.89 1.87 -6.50
N MET A 237 60.06 1.14 -5.38
CA MET A 237 61.29 0.41 -5.07
C MET A 237 61.06 -1.10 -5.00
N PHE A 238 61.78 -1.89 -5.81
CA PHE A 238 61.75 -3.35 -5.79
C PHE A 238 63.08 -3.92 -5.28
N VAL A 239 63.03 -4.76 -4.25
CA VAL A 239 64.22 -5.23 -3.52
C VAL A 239 64.34 -6.75 -3.57
N SER A 240 65.26 -7.26 -4.39
CA SER A 240 65.74 -8.65 -4.39
C SER A 240 67.18 -8.79 -3.83
N GLY A 241 67.83 -7.67 -3.54
CA GLY A 241 69.09 -7.56 -2.80
C GLY A 241 68.87 -7.04 -1.38
N ILE A 242 69.66 -6.05 -0.97
CA ILE A 242 69.58 -5.43 0.36
C ILE A 242 69.18 -3.95 0.25
N ALA A 243 68.18 -3.54 1.02
CA ALA A 243 67.83 -2.14 1.26
C ALA A 243 68.05 -1.77 2.73
N THR A 244 68.63 -0.61 3.01
CA THR A 244 68.70 -0.05 4.37
C THR A 244 68.14 1.36 4.44
N ASP A 245 67.60 1.73 5.60
CA ASP A 245 67.25 3.11 5.97
C ASP A 245 66.29 3.78 4.96
N THR A 246 65.40 2.99 4.37
CA THR A 246 64.45 3.45 3.35
C THR A 246 63.36 4.31 3.99
N LEU A 247 63.12 5.51 3.44
CA LEU A 247 62.01 6.38 3.84
C LEU A 247 60.91 6.33 2.79
N ILE A 248 59.72 5.88 3.18
CA ILE A 248 58.55 5.78 2.31
C ILE A 248 57.56 6.88 2.71
N HIS A 249 57.26 7.78 1.78
CA HIS A 249 56.28 8.85 1.94
C HIS A 249 54.90 8.45 1.42
N ALA A 250 53.91 9.34 1.56
CA ALA A 250 52.61 9.21 0.94
C ALA A 250 52.72 8.93 -0.57
N GLY A 251 52.04 7.88 -1.06
CA GLY A 251 52.13 7.41 -2.44
C GLY A 251 53.33 6.52 -2.74
N GLY A 252 54.29 6.39 -1.82
CA GLY A 252 55.47 5.54 -1.98
C GLY A 252 55.22 4.06 -1.67
N ARG A 253 55.81 3.15 -2.45
CA ARG A 253 55.83 1.70 -2.13
C ARG A 253 57.19 1.05 -2.26
N GLN A 254 57.54 0.24 -1.26
CA GLN A 254 58.65 -0.72 -1.34
C GLN A 254 58.12 -2.15 -1.44
N ILE A 255 58.55 -2.91 -2.43
CA ILE A 255 58.29 -4.34 -2.55
C ILE A 255 59.58 -5.10 -2.20
N VAL A 256 59.58 -5.80 -1.07
CA VAL A 256 60.68 -6.68 -0.67
C VAL A 256 60.39 -8.07 -1.22
N ALA A 257 60.99 -8.39 -2.35
CA ALA A 257 60.77 -9.65 -3.08
C ALA A 257 61.30 -10.87 -2.29
N ALA A 258 60.88 -12.07 -2.70
CA ALA A 258 61.42 -13.31 -2.15
C ALA A 258 62.96 -13.34 -2.29
N GLY A 259 63.65 -13.59 -1.17
CA GLY A 259 65.13 -13.54 -1.08
C GLY A 259 65.73 -12.14 -0.91
N GLY A 260 64.93 -11.07 -1.01
CA GLY A 260 65.35 -9.71 -0.65
C GLY A 260 65.26 -9.43 0.84
N SER A 261 66.05 -8.46 1.31
CA SER A 261 66.09 -8.00 2.70
C SER A 261 65.99 -6.49 2.79
N SER A 262 65.17 -5.97 3.71
CA SER A 262 65.05 -4.54 4.00
C SER A 262 65.20 -4.29 5.50
N THR A 263 65.98 -3.28 5.90
CA THR A 263 66.31 -2.99 7.31
C THR A 263 66.16 -1.51 7.62
N GLY A 264 65.47 -1.16 8.71
CA GLY A 264 65.35 0.23 9.16
C GLY A 264 64.38 1.09 8.34
N THR A 265 63.45 0.47 7.61
CA THR A 265 62.44 1.19 6.82
C THR A 265 61.52 2.03 7.69
N THR A 266 61.32 3.30 7.35
CA THR A 266 60.30 4.18 7.97
C THR A 266 59.21 4.48 6.96
N ILE A 267 57.95 4.24 7.32
CA ILE A 267 56.78 4.36 6.44
C ILE A 267 55.81 5.38 7.01
N GLN A 268 55.67 6.52 6.35
CA GLN A 268 54.74 7.59 6.74
C GLN A 268 53.32 7.33 6.24
N ALA A 269 52.36 8.10 6.77
CA ALA A 269 50.96 8.09 6.36
C ALA A 269 50.76 8.07 4.84
N GLY A 270 50.10 7.02 4.35
CA GLY A 270 49.81 6.80 2.93
C GLY A 270 50.94 6.16 2.11
N GLY A 271 52.03 5.70 2.74
CA GLY A 271 53.04 4.84 2.13
C GLY A 271 52.89 3.37 2.53
N ASP A 272 53.39 2.47 1.68
CA ASP A 272 53.23 1.02 1.83
C ASP A 272 54.56 0.24 1.72
N GLN A 273 54.66 -0.89 2.43
CA GLN A 273 55.68 -1.92 2.18
C GLN A 273 55.03 -3.29 2.00
N SER A 274 55.24 -3.93 0.84
CA SER A 274 54.84 -5.32 0.57
C SER A 274 56.04 -6.25 0.79
N VAL A 275 55.96 -7.11 1.80
CA VAL A 275 57.05 -8.02 2.20
C VAL A 275 56.75 -9.45 1.75
N HIS A 276 57.52 -9.95 0.80
CA HIS A 276 57.62 -11.35 0.37
C HIS A 276 58.94 -12.00 0.81
N GLY A 277 59.96 -11.18 1.11
CA GLY A 277 61.26 -11.59 1.62
C GLY A 277 61.39 -11.38 3.14
N GLN A 278 62.33 -10.53 3.54
CA GLN A 278 62.66 -10.23 4.94
C GLN A 278 62.58 -8.71 5.21
N ALA A 279 61.83 -8.28 6.21
CA ALA A 279 61.83 -6.89 6.69
C ALA A 279 62.25 -6.85 8.16
N GLN A 280 63.12 -5.91 8.53
CA GLN A 280 63.67 -5.80 9.89
C GLN A 280 63.61 -4.37 10.40
N SER A 281 63.20 -4.18 11.66
CA SER A 281 63.14 -2.86 12.32
C SER A 281 62.34 -1.81 11.54
N THR A 282 61.20 -2.22 10.96
CA THR A 282 60.31 -1.30 10.22
C THR A 282 59.50 -0.43 11.17
N THR A 283 59.42 0.88 10.92
CA THR A 283 58.61 1.83 11.69
C THR A 283 57.44 2.33 10.86
N LEU A 284 56.21 2.08 11.32
CA LEU A 284 54.96 2.51 10.68
C LEU A 284 54.43 3.76 11.36
N ASP A 285 54.77 4.93 10.82
CA ASP A 285 54.37 6.25 11.32
C ASP A 285 53.15 6.77 10.53
N GLY A 286 52.05 6.03 10.65
CA GLY A 286 50.84 6.22 9.84
C GLY A 286 50.78 5.39 8.55
N GLY A 287 51.89 4.78 8.13
CA GLY A 287 51.97 3.93 6.93
C GLY A 287 51.63 2.45 7.17
N ASN A 288 51.67 1.65 6.11
CA ASN A 288 51.28 0.24 6.17
C ASN A 288 52.44 -0.72 5.86
N GLN A 289 52.42 -1.91 6.47
CA GLN A 289 53.25 -3.06 6.06
C GLN A 289 52.38 -4.31 5.87
N TYR A 290 52.56 -4.97 4.73
CA TYR A 290 51.85 -6.18 4.35
C TYR A 290 52.85 -7.34 4.30
N VAL A 291 52.70 -8.30 5.22
CA VAL A 291 53.55 -9.48 5.32
C VAL A 291 52.86 -10.64 4.62
N HIS A 292 53.30 -10.96 3.41
CA HIS A 292 52.70 -11.97 2.54
C HIS A 292 53.15 -13.39 2.91
N ALA A 293 52.57 -14.39 2.24
CA ALA A 293 52.89 -15.81 2.47
C ALA A 293 54.39 -16.11 2.31
N GLY A 294 54.98 -16.76 3.33
CA GLY A 294 56.40 -17.12 3.39
C GLY A 294 57.35 -16.01 3.83
N ALA A 295 56.86 -14.78 4.02
CA ALA A 295 57.67 -13.65 4.44
C ALA A 295 57.87 -13.59 5.97
N LEU A 296 58.94 -12.89 6.39
CA LEU A 296 59.21 -12.58 7.79
C LEU A 296 59.40 -11.07 7.99
N ALA A 297 58.69 -10.48 8.95
CA ALA A 297 58.91 -9.12 9.43
C ALA A 297 59.30 -9.13 10.92
N THR A 298 60.51 -8.70 11.27
CA THR A 298 61.02 -8.67 12.66
C THR A 298 61.14 -7.25 13.20
N GLY A 299 60.78 -7.06 14.47
CA GLY A 299 60.98 -5.78 15.18
C GLY A 299 60.15 -4.62 14.64
N THR A 300 58.99 -4.88 14.04
CA THR A 300 58.14 -3.83 13.47
C THR A 300 57.50 -3.00 14.59
N THR A 301 57.65 -1.67 14.52
CA THR A 301 57.03 -0.71 15.45
C THR A 301 55.86 -0.02 14.76
N VAL A 302 54.66 -0.13 15.31
CA VAL A 302 53.41 0.40 14.74
C VAL A 302 52.93 1.58 15.58
N ASN A 303 53.09 2.80 15.06
CA ASN A 303 52.65 4.03 15.73
C ASN A 303 51.20 4.41 15.34
N ALA A 304 50.72 5.54 15.86
CA ALA A 304 49.38 6.05 15.60
C ALA A 304 49.05 6.12 14.09
N GLY A 305 47.93 5.52 13.70
CA GLY A 305 47.50 5.37 12.31
C GLY A 305 48.27 4.34 11.48
N GLY A 306 49.39 3.81 11.98
CA GLY A 306 50.16 2.77 11.31
C GLY A 306 49.44 1.42 11.35
N TRP A 307 49.60 0.62 10.29
CA TRP A 307 48.90 -0.66 10.16
C TRP A 307 49.80 -1.77 9.63
N GLN A 308 50.07 -2.77 10.47
CA GLN A 308 50.71 -4.00 10.04
C GLN A 308 49.63 -5.06 9.73
N VAL A 309 49.74 -5.70 8.57
CA VAL A 309 48.87 -6.79 8.12
C VAL A 309 49.70 -8.03 7.89
N VAL A 310 49.50 -9.06 8.71
CA VAL A 310 50.06 -10.39 8.49
C VAL A 310 49.04 -11.23 7.74
N GLN A 311 49.35 -11.58 6.49
CA GLN A 311 48.50 -12.42 5.65
C GLN A 311 48.66 -13.91 6.01
N GLN A 312 47.86 -14.76 5.36
CA GLN A 312 47.97 -16.22 5.49
C GLN A 312 49.41 -16.68 5.20
N SER A 313 49.98 -17.48 6.10
CA SER A 313 51.36 -17.99 6.03
C SER A 313 52.47 -16.92 6.04
N GLY A 314 52.14 -15.65 6.32
CA GLY A 314 53.12 -14.62 6.68
C GLY A 314 53.50 -14.71 8.16
N THR A 315 54.71 -14.28 8.50
CA THR A 315 55.22 -14.29 9.88
C THR A 315 55.68 -12.89 10.31
N ALA A 316 55.18 -12.39 11.43
CA ALA A 316 55.74 -11.26 12.15
C ALA A 316 56.37 -11.73 13.47
N ASP A 317 57.46 -11.09 13.90
CA ASP A 317 58.09 -11.36 15.18
C ASP A 317 58.51 -10.04 15.86
N ALA A 318 58.45 -10.01 17.20
CA ALA A 318 58.81 -8.84 18.03
C ALA A 318 58.09 -7.54 17.61
N THR A 319 56.83 -7.64 17.19
CA THR A 319 56.04 -6.47 16.79
C THR A 319 55.62 -5.66 18.01
N THR A 320 55.90 -4.36 18.03
CA THR A 320 55.41 -3.42 19.05
C THR A 320 54.29 -2.57 18.47
N VAL A 321 53.11 -2.62 19.07
CA VAL A 321 51.95 -1.80 18.68
C VAL A 321 51.73 -0.72 19.73
N ASN A 322 51.89 0.54 19.33
CA ASN A 322 51.66 1.70 20.16
C ASN A 322 50.21 2.19 20.06
N ARG A 323 49.87 3.20 20.87
CA ARG A 323 48.54 3.82 20.87
C ARG A 323 48.11 4.23 19.46
N ASP A 324 46.89 3.86 19.11
CA ASP A 324 46.22 4.12 17.83
C ASP A 324 46.93 3.48 16.61
N GLY A 325 47.93 2.63 16.85
CA GLY A 325 48.50 1.72 15.86
C GLY A 325 47.75 0.38 15.84
N LYS A 326 47.84 -0.35 14.73
CA LYS A 326 47.07 -1.58 14.49
C LYS A 326 47.92 -2.73 13.98
N LEU A 327 47.82 -3.88 14.64
CA LEU A 327 48.24 -5.18 14.10
C LEU A 327 47.00 -5.98 13.68
N SER A 328 46.99 -6.45 12.44
CA SER A 328 45.96 -7.36 11.92
C SER A 328 46.61 -8.68 11.51
N VAL A 329 46.17 -9.80 12.10
CA VAL A 329 46.68 -11.15 11.76
C VAL A 329 45.55 -11.97 11.16
N SER A 330 45.75 -12.38 9.91
CA SER A 330 44.78 -13.16 9.14
C SER A 330 44.79 -14.63 9.56
N ALA A 331 43.73 -15.38 9.22
CA ALA A 331 43.72 -16.83 9.40
C ALA A 331 44.95 -17.48 8.75
N GLY A 332 45.64 -18.34 9.48
CA GLY A 332 46.91 -18.97 9.08
C GLY A 332 48.13 -18.03 9.06
N GLY A 333 48.01 -16.76 9.46
CA GLY A 333 49.14 -15.87 9.73
C GLY A 333 49.71 -16.07 11.14
N THR A 334 50.98 -15.74 11.34
CA THR A 334 51.68 -15.88 12.63
C THR A 334 52.28 -14.55 13.09
N ALA A 335 52.09 -14.17 14.35
CA ALA A 335 52.73 -13.00 14.97
C ALA A 335 53.24 -13.36 16.38
N SER A 336 54.55 -13.53 16.55
CA SER A 336 55.17 -13.88 17.84
C SER A 336 55.79 -12.68 18.56
N ASN A 337 55.96 -12.80 19.88
CA ASN A 337 56.59 -11.80 20.74
C ASN A 337 55.98 -10.38 20.61
N VAL A 338 54.66 -10.31 20.37
CA VAL A 338 53.93 -9.04 20.22
C VAL A 338 53.94 -8.26 21.53
N THR A 339 54.22 -6.96 21.47
CA THR A 339 54.05 -6.03 22.59
C THR A 339 52.91 -5.07 22.26
N LEU A 340 51.75 -5.30 22.86
CA LEU A 340 50.55 -4.46 22.70
C LEU A 340 50.52 -3.41 23.81
N ASN A 341 51.00 -2.19 23.51
CA ASN A 341 50.96 -1.08 24.46
C ASN A 341 49.52 -0.52 24.59
N ALA A 342 49.24 0.16 25.70
CA ALA A 342 47.89 0.65 26.01
C ALA A 342 47.32 1.61 24.93
N GLY A 343 46.19 1.19 24.34
CA GLY A 343 45.52 1.83 23.21
C GLY A 343 45.98 1.33 21.83
N GLY A 344 46.83 0.30 21.76
CA GLY A 344 47.18 -0.40 20.52
C GLY A 344 46.16 -1.48 20.16
N ALA A 345 45.81 -1.58 18.89
CA ALA A 345 44.75 -2.48 18.42
C ALA A 345 45.29 -3.80 17.85
N LEU A 346 44.78 -4.93 18.35
CA LEU A 346 44.93 -6.26 17.75
C LEU A 346 43.64 -6.66 17.05
N VAL A 347 43.70 -6.99 15.76
CA VAL A 347 42.58 -7.57 14.99
C VAL A 347 42.98 -8.98 14.53
N THR A 348 42.27 -10.00 15.01
CA THR A 348 42.62 -11.40 14.76
C THR A 348 41.40 -12.33 14.91
N SER A 349 41.60 -13.62 14.65
CA SER A 349 40.62 -14.68 14.87
C SER A 349 41.26 -15.90 15.53
N THR A 350 40.46 -16.82 16.05
CA THR A 350 40.97 -18.11 16.57
C THR A 350 41.60 -19.02 15.50
N ALA A 351 41.59 -18.65 14.22
CA ALA A 351 42.32 -19.33 13.15
C ALA A 351 43.71 -18.73 12.84
N ALA A 352 44.17 -17.75 13.62
CA ALA A 352 45.51 -17.15 13.52
C ALA A 352 46.38 -17.53 14.73
N THR A 353 47.70 -17.40 14.61
CA THR A 353 48.63 -17.62 15.73
C THR A 353 49.23 -16.28 16.17
N VAL A 354 48.95 -15.84 17.39
CA VAL A 354 49.43 -14.56 17.94
C VAL A 354 49.87 -14.76 19.38
N SER A 355 51.12 -14.45 19.74
CA SER A 355 51.60 -14.56 21.12
C SER A 355 52.38 -13.32 21.54
N GLY A 356 52.24 -12.91 22.80
CA GLY A 356 52.86 -11.67 23.26
C GLY A 356 52.47 -11.24 24.67
N ILE A 357 52.68 -9.95 24.94
CA ILE A 357 52.26 -9.25 26.15
C ILE A 357 51.36 -8.06 25.81
N ASN A 358 50.38 -7.81 26.67
CA ASN A 358 49.55 -6.61 26.69
C ASN A 358 49.56 -6.01 28.11
N SER A 359 48.76 -4.96 28.36
CA SER A 359 48.70 -4.30 29.67
C SER A 359 48.16 -5.19 30.82
N LEU A 360 47.57 -6.35 30.51
CA LEU A 360 47.09 -7.37 31.44
C LEU A 360 48.07 -8.55 31.61
N GLY A 361 49.24 -8.50 30.95
CA GLY A 361 50.26 -9.56 30.99
C GLY A 361 50.37 -10.37 29.70
N GLY A 362 50.80 -11.62 29.80
CA GLY A 362 50.97 -12.51 28.64
C GLY A 362 49.63 -12.92 28.03
N PHE A 363 49.53 -12.91 26.69
CA PHE A 363 48.36 -13.34 25.95
C PHE A 363 48.74 -14.27 24.79
N ASN A 364 47.79 -15.09 24.35
CA ASN A 364 48.00 -16.05 23.27
C ASN A 364 46.73 -16.22 22.42
N VAL A 365 46.90 -16.47 21.13
CA VAL A 365 45.93 -17.01 20.19
C VAL A 365 46.66 -18.11 19.42
N ASP A 366 46.11 -19.32 19.38
CA ASP A 366 46.72 -20.48 18.75
C ASP A 366 45.75 -21.14 17.76
N ALA A 367 46.08 -21.04 16.47
CA ALA A 367 45.32 -21.65 15.39
C ALA A 367 45.29 -23.19 15.46
N ALA A 368 46.28 -23.85 16.08
CA ALA A 368 46.34 -25.31 16.15
C ALA A 368 45.32 -25.88 17.14
N THR A 369 45.01 -25.15 18.21
CA THR A 369 43.96 -25.49 19.19
C THR A 369 42.68 -24.68 19.03
N ALA A 370 42.64 -23.76 18.05
CA ALA A 370 41.60 -22.76 17.86
C ALA A 370 41.29 -21.95 19.14
N SER A 371 42.30 -21.68 19.96
CA SER A 371 42.14 -21.09 21.29
C SER A 371 42.70 -19.67 21.39
N ALA A 372 42.15 -18.86 22.30
CA ALA A 372 42.63 -17.53 22.65
C ALA A 372 42.59 -17.33 24.18
N THR A 373 43.59 -16.69 24.76
CA THR A 373 43.69 -16.46 26.21
C THR A 373 44.23 -15.05 26.51
N ASN A 374 43.63 -14.38 27.50
CA ASN A 374 44.04 -13.05 28.01
C ASN A 374 44.15 -11.95 26.93
N VAL A 375 43.36 -12.04 25.86
CA VAL A 375 43.36 -11.05 24.78
C VAL A 375 42.71 -9.74 25.28
N LEU A 376 43.38 -8.61 25.07
CA LEU A 376 42.83 -7.28 25.30
C LEU A 376 42.36 -6.67 23.98
N LEU A 377 41.11 -6.20 23.95
CA LEU A 377 40.48 -5.56 22.80
C LEU A 377 40.09 -4.12 23.17
N GLU A 378 40.75 -3.16 22.55
CA GLU A 378 40.53 -1.72 22.72
C GLU A 378 40.89 -0.97 21.43
N ASN A 379 40.44 0.29 21.28
CA ASN A 379 40.81 1.20 20.18
C ASN A 379 40.67 0.60 18.74
N GLY A 380 39.63 -0.20 18.49
CA GLY A 380 39.39 -0.86 17.21
C GLY A 380 39.97 -2.27 17.10
N GLY A 381 40.52 -2.81 18.21
CA GLY A 381 40.87 -4.22 18.33
C GLY A 381 39.65 -5.15 18.21
N ARG A 382 39.84 -6.33 17.62
CA ARG A 382 38.78 -7.31 17.38
C ARG A 382 39.30 -8.74 17.53
N LEU A 383 38.51 -9.59 18.18
CA LEU A 383 38.68 -11.05 18.16
C LEU A 383 37.44 -11.71 17.57
N ASP A 384 37.63 -12.43 16.47
CA ASP A 384 36.63 -13.34 15.90
C ASP A 384 36.85 -14.77 16.46
N VAL A 385 35.98 -15.18 17.39
CA VAL A 385 35.92 -16.55 17.91
C VAL A 385 35.05 -17.38 16.98
N LEU A 386 35.70 -18.17 16.13
CA LEU A 386 35.06 -18.98 15.11
C LEU A 386 34.34 -20.20 15.70
N SER A 387 33.48 -20.84 14.90
CA SER A 387 32.79 -22.09 15.27
C SER A 387 33.79 -23.18 15.68
N GLY A 388 33.61 -23.77 16.88
CA GLY A 388 34.54 -24.72 17.49
C GLY A 388 35.79 -24.11 18.13
N GLY A 389 36.01 -22.80 18.00
CA GLY A 389 37.07 -22.07 18.69
C GLY A 389 36.67 -21.66 20.12
N SER A 390 37.69 -21.37 20.94
CA SER A 390 37.52 -20.96 22.34
C SER A 390 38.31 -19.69 22.64
N ALA A 391 37.72 -18.73 23.34
CA ALA A 391 38.39 -17.61 23.98
C ALA A 391 38.21 -17.68 25.50
N ASP A 392 39.24 -17.34 26.25
CA ASP A 392 39.21 -17.32 27.71
C ASP A 392 39.86 -16.05 28.26
N THR A 393 39.29 -15.48 29.32
CA THR A 393 39.82 -14.29 30.01
C THR A 393 40.03 -13.10 29.05
N THR A 394 39.21 -12.97 28.00
CA THR A 394 39.29 -11.85 27.05
C THR A 394 38.68 -10.59 27.66
N THR A 395 39.43 -9.50 27.68
CA THR A 395 38.96 -8.20 28.15
C THR A 395 38.60 -7.31 26.97
N VAL A 396 37.40 -6.75 26.98
CA VAL A 396 36.86 -5.92 25.91
C VAL A 396 36.53 -4.54 26.48
N SER A 397 37.25 -3.53 26.00
CA SER A 397 37.16 -2.15 26.43
C SER A 397 36.69 -1.25 25.29
N ASN A 398 36.66 0.07 25.51
CA ASN A 398 36.14 1.04 24.55
C ASN A 398 36.71 0.85 23.12
N GLY A 399 35.79 0.67 22.15
CA GLY A 399 36.12 0.42 20.75
C GLY A 399 36.66 -0.98 20.44
N GLY A 400 36.77 -1.87 21.44
CA GLY A 400 37.10 -3.28 21.26
C GLY A 400 35.88 -4.12 20.89
N VAL A 401 36.05 -5.11 20.02
CA VAL A 401 34.94 -5.96 19.52
C VAL A 401 35.24 -7.45 19.72
N LEU A 402 34.50 -8.11 20.60
CA LEU A 402 34.46 -9.56 20.67
C LEU A 402 33.28 -10.07 19.82
N ALA A 403 33.59 -10.85 18.79
CA ALA A 403 32.60 -11.51 17.96
C ALA A 403 32.68 -13.03 18.16
N VAL A 404 31.58 -13.64 18.61
CA VAL A 404 31.50 -15.08 18.89
C VAL A 404 30.50 -15.70 17.92
N ALA A 405 30.99 -16.53 17.02
CA ALA A 405 30.16 -17.25 16.07
C ALA A 405 29.32 -18.34 16.76
N THR A 406 28.27 -18.81 16.09
CA THR A 406 27.59 -20.06 16.45
C THR A 406 28.59 -21.20 16.70
N GLY A 407 28.48 -21.86 17.86
CA GLY A 407 29.38 -22.94 18.26
C GLY A 407 30.77 -22.48 18.68
N GLY A 408 31.05 -21.18 18.72
CA GLY A 408 32.21 -20.61 19.40
C GLY A 408 31.97 -20.50 20.91
N VAL A 409 33.04 -20.55 21.69
CA VAL A 409 33.04 -20.50 23.16
C VAL A 409 33.87 -19.30 23.63
N ALA A 410 33.35 -18.46 24.54
CA ALA A 410 34.05 -17.29 25.07
C ALA A 410 33.80 -17.14 26.58
N GLN A 411 34.74 -17.56 27.42
CA GLN A 411 34.57 -17.65 28.88
C GLN A 411 35.41 -16.65 29.65
N HIS A 412 34.99 -16.35 30.88
CA HIS A 412 35.61 -15.38 31.78
C HIS A 412 35.83 -13.99 31.14
N ILE A 413 34.90 -13.58 30.27
CA ILE A 413 34.97 -12.32 29.53
C ILE A 413 34.79 -11.14 30.48
N VAL A 414 35.63 -10.13 30.37
CA VAL A 414 35.49 -8.85 31.09
C VAL A 414 35.04 -7.79 30.10
N MET A 415 33.77 -7.40 30.15
CA MET A 415 33.16 -6.42 29.26
C MET A 415 33.05 -5.06 29.97
N ASN A 416 33.97 -4.15 29.64
CA ASN A 416 33.97 -2.78 30.13
C ASN A 416 33.07 -1.87 29.27
N GLU A 417 32.83 -0.65 29.73
CA GLU A 417 32.08 0.36 28.95
C GLU A 417 32.75 0.64 27.59
N GLY A 418 31.92 0.84 26.56
CA GLY A 418 32.37 1.02 25.19
C GLY A 418 32.82 -0.28 24.48
N GLY A 419 32.91 -1.40 25.20
CA GLY A 419 33.14 -2.72 24.61
C GLY A 419 31.95 -3.22 23.81
N VAL A 420 32.22 -3.99 22.76
CA VAL A 420 31.21 -4.49 21.82
C VAL A 420 31.17 -6.02 21.83
N LEU A 421 29.98 -6.59 22.04
CA LEU A 421 29.70 -8.01 21.86
C LEU A 421 28.86 -8.25 20.60
N ILE A 422 29.31 -9.14 19.73
CA ILE A 422 28.54 -9.65 18.58
C ILE A 422 28.38 -11.16 18.76
N ALA A 423 27.16 -11.64 18.98
CA ALA A 423 26.90 -13.05 19.28
C ALA A 423 25.49 -13.50 18.86
N ASP A 424 25.25 -14.81 18.87
CA ASP A 424 23.93 -15.42 18.71
C ASP A 424 23.65 -16.46 19.80
N SER A 425 22.39 -16.81 20.01
CA SER A 425 21.98 -17.74 21.08
C SER A 425 22.46 -19.20 20.89
N GLY A 426 23.19 -19.50 19.81
CA GLY A 426 23.93 -20.75 19.61
C GLY A 426 25.44 -20.63 19.86
N SER A 427 25.91 -19.53 20.45
CA SER A 427 27.27 -19.38 21.00
C SER A 427 27.28 -19.63 22.52
N THR A 428 28.42 -20.02 23.08
CA THR A 428 28.57 -20.12 24.54
C THR A 428 29.43 -18.97 25.04
N VAL A 429 28.88 -18.09 25.87
CA VAL A 429 29.60 -16.93 26.42
C VAL A 429 29.39 -16.86 27.94
N SER A 430 30.42 -16.54 28.71
CA SER A 430 30.29 -16.24 30.14
C SER A 430 31.25 -15.14 30.57
N GLY A 431 30.80 -14.23 31.43
CA GLY A 431 31.62 -13.10 31.84
C GLY A 431 30.97 -12.16 32.83
N THR A 432 31.63 -11.03 33.04
CA THR A 432 31.13 -9.89 33.81
C THR A 432 31.07 -8.63 32.95
N ASN A 433 30.03 -7.83 33.18
CA ASN A 433 29.86 -6.49 32.64
C ASN A 433 29.55 -5.52 33.81
N THR A 434 29.29 -4.25 33.50
CA THR A 434 28.97 -3.22 34.52
C THR A 434 27.70 -3.51 35.34
N ALA A 435 26.81 -4.39 34.86
CA ALA A 435 25.61 -4.84 35.56
C ALA A 435 25.79 -6.16 36.35
N GLY A 436 26.97 -6.78 36.30
CA GLY A 436 27.28 -8.03 37.00
C GLY A 436 27.59 -9.19 36.05
N THR A 437 27.21 -10.41 36.41
CA THR A 437 27.45 -11.60 35.59
C THR A 437 26.46 -11.71 34.44
N PHE A 438 26.97 -12.02 33.24
CA PHE A 438 26.18 -12.29 32.05
C PHE A 438 26.61 -13.59 31.38
N GLY A 439 25.76 -14.14 30.51
CA GLY A 439 26.12 -15.29 29.71
C GLY A 439 25.18 -15.61 28.57
N ILE A 440 25.63 -16.55 27.74
CA ILE A 440 24.89 -17.20 26.66
C ILE A 440 25.23 -18.68 26.77
N ASP A 441 24.24 -19.55 26.86
CA ASP A 441 24.41 -21.00 26.88
C ASP A 441 23.86 -21.60 25.58
N ALA A 442 24.75 -22.05 24.68
CA ALA A 442 24.38 -22.67 23.42
C ALA A 442 23.60 -23.99 23.60
N ALA A 443 23.73 -24.68 24.74
CA ALA A 443 23.05 -25.95 24.97
C ALA A 443 21.56 -25.77 25.29
N THR A 444 21.20 -24.69 25.99
CA THR A 444 19.80 -24.33 26.28
C THR A 444 19.24 -23.26 25.35
N GLY A 445 20.09 -22.57 24.58
CA GLY A 445 19.70 -21.44 23.74
C GLY A 445 19.38 -20.17 24.54
N ARG A 446 19.74 -20.10 25.83
CA ARG A 446 19.40 -19.00 26.74
C ARG A 446 20.57 -18.04 26.93
N ALA A 447 20.33 -16.76 26.71
CA ALA A 447 21.20 -15.68 27.16
C ALA A 447 20.60 -14.99 28.39
N SER A 448 21.45 -14.45 29.26
CA SER A 448 21.06 -13.74 30.48
C SER A 448 21.93 -12.51 30.74
N ASN A 449 21.30 -11.43 31.22
CA ASN A 449 21.93 -10.17 31.66
C ASN A 449 22.84 -9.51 30.61
N LEU A 450 22.55 -9.70 29.32
CA LEU A 450 23.30 -9.06 28.24
C LEU A 450 23.10 -7.54 28.30
N HIS A 451 24.20 -6.78 28.22
CA HIS A 451 24.17 -5.34 27.97
C HIS A 451 24.68 -5.09 26.55
N LEU A 452 23.81 -4.56 25.69
CA LEU A 452 24.07 -4.36 24.27
C LEU A 452 24.07 -2.86 23.97
N GLY A 453 25.25 -2.26 23.86
CA GLY A 453 25.43 -0.86 23.45
C GLY A 453 26.62 -0.70 22.51
N ASN A 454 26.85 0.53 22.03
CA ASN A 454 28.05 0.92 21.26
C ASN A 454 28.27 0.11 19.95
N GLY A 455 27.21 -0.44 19.35
CA GLY A 455 27.28 -1.33 18.19
C GLY A 455 27.17 -2.82 18.51
N SER A 456 26.96 -3.18 19.79
CA SER A 456 26.74 -4.59 20.19
C SER A 456 25.47 -5.15 19.57
N MET A 457 25.56 -6.40 19.12
CA MET A 457 24.50 -7.07 18.37
C MET A 457 24.30 -8.49 18.90
N PHE A 458 23.12 -8.78 19.42
CA PHE A 458 22.74 -10.14 19.79
C PHE A 458 21.61 -10.66 18.90
N SER A 459 21.66 -11.95 18.55
CA SER A 459 20.62 -12.63 17.76
C SER A 459 20.02 -13.82 18.50
N VAL A 460 18.76 -13.67 18.92
CA VAL A 460 17.94 -14.75 19.49
C VAL A 460 17.40 -15.62 18.35
N ARG A 461 17.85 -16.87 18.32
CA ARG A 461 17.44 -17.84 17.30
C ARG A 461 16.07 -18.44 17.63
N ALA A 462 15.49 -19.18 16.69
CA ALA A 462 14.23 -19.87 16.91
C ALA A 462 14.33 -20.80 18.13
N ASN A 463 13.38 -20.68 19.07
CA ASN A 463 13.36 -21.33 20.38
C ASN A 463 14.46 -20.88 21.37
N GLY A 464 15.29 -19.89 21.02
CA GLY A 464 16.22 -19.26 21.94
C GLY A 464 15.51 -18.26 22.87
N VAL A 465 16.16 -17.93 23.98
CA VAL A 465 15.62 -17.00 25.00
C VAL A 465 16.64 -15.91 25.32
N ALA A 466 16.25 -14.65 25.27
CA ALA A 466 17.00 -13.55 25.88
C ALA A 466 16.34 -13.13 27.19
N ASP A 467 17.07 -13.28 28.29
CA ASP A 467 16.62 -13.00 29.65
C ASP A 467 17.30 -11.75 30.20
N ASN A 468 16.51 -10.83 30.78
CA ASN A 468 17.00 -9.62 31.45
C ASN A 468 18.00 -8.80 30.60
N THR A 469 17.75 -8.70 29.29
CA THR A 469 18.64 -8.03 28.34
C THR A 469 18.41 -6.52 28.32
N THR A 470 19.48 -5.74 28.46
CA THR A 470 19.45 -4.28 28.28
C THR A 470 20.05 -3.94 26.92
N VAL A 471 19.32 -3.20 26.10
CA VAL A 471 19.77 -2.62 24.84
C VAL A 471 19.86 -1.10 25.04
N SER A 472 21.06 -0.56 24.86
CA SER A 472 21.36 0.87 25.00
C SER A 472 21.78 1.47 23.64
N SER A 473 22.30 2.69 23.64
CA SER A 473 22.58 3.43 22.40
C SER A 473 23.51 2.70 21.44
N GLY A 474 23.06 2.56 20.19
CA GLY A 474 23.72 1.79 19.14
C GLY A 474 23.65 0.27 19.32
N GLY A 475 22.97 -0.23 20.34
CA GLY A 475 22.74 -1.65 20.56
C GLY A 475 21.60 -2.20 19.70
N THR A 476 21.72 -3.45 19.27
CA THR A 476 20.67 -4.17 18.54
C THR A 476 20.41 -5.56 19.13
N LEU A 477 19.14 -5.83 19.45
CA LEU A 477 18.64 -7.17 19.77
C LEU A 477 17.77 -7.65 18.61
N ASN A 478 18.22 -8.68 17.90
CA ASN A 478 17.44 -9.32 16.83
C ASN A 478 16.78 -10.57 17.37
N VAL A 479 15.49 -10.75 17.13
CA VAL A 479 14.73 -11.93 17.55
C VAL A 479 14.11 -12.58 16.32
N SER A 480 14.60 -13.77 15.96
CA SER A 480 14.01 -14.56 14.88
C SER A 480 12.68 -15.19 15.31
N GLN A 481 11.88 -15.66 14.35
CA GLN A 481 10.57 -16.24 14.62
C GLN A 481 10.64 -17.40 15.63
N GLY A 482 9.86 -17.29 16.71
CA GLY A 482 9.86 -18.27 17.80
C GLY A 482 10.98 -18.05 18.84
N GLY A 483 11.75 -16.97 18.75
CA GLY A 483 12.61 -16.51 19.84
C GLY A 483 11.81 -15.79 20.93
N MET A 484 12.23 -15.93 22.18
CA MET A 484 11.53 -15.40 23.36
C MET A 484 12.35 -14.34 24.09
N LEU A 485 11.65 -13.37 24.67
CA LEU A 485 12.14 -12.43 25.67
C LEU A 485 11.58 -12.84 27.04
N SER A 486 12.42 -12.82 28.08
CA SER A 486 12.02 -13.14 29.45
C SER A 486 12.66 -12.20 30.47
N GLY A 487 12.08 -12.14 31.68
CA GLY A 487 12.45 -11.15 32.68
C GLY A 487 12.08 -9.74 32.23
N THR A 488 12.98 -8.77 32.40
CA THR A 488 12.80 -7.42 31.85
C THR A 488 13.77 -7.16 30.70
N THR A 489 13.26 -7.05 29.48
CA THR A 489 14.04 -6.50 28.35
C THR A 489 13.94 -4.98 28.39
N THR A 490 15.06 -4.29 28.58
CA THR A 490 15.12 -2.83 28.67
C THR A 490 15.68 -2.25 27.38
N LEU A 491 14.99 -1.28 26.76
CA LEU A 491 15.47 -0.50 25.63
C LEU A 491 15.68 0.96 26.08
N THR A 492 16.82 1.57 25.78
CA THR A 492 17.05 3.01 26.05
C THR A 492 17.27 3.82 24.76
N ASP A 493 17.84 5.01 24.87
CA ASP A 493 18.10 5.93 23.75
C ASP A 493 18.76 5.21 22.56
N SER A 494 18.18 5.33 21.36
CA SER A 494 18.71 4.74 20.12
C SER A 494 18.88 3.21 20.15
N ALA A 495 18.22 2.51 21.07
CA ALA A 495 18.18 1.05 21.11
C ALA A 495 17.23 0.49 20.03
N THR A 496 17.61 -0.64 19.43
CA THR A 496 16.79 -1.35 18.44
C THR A 496 16.47 -2.78 18.89
N LEU A 497 15.18 -3.10 18.98
CA LEU A 497 14.64 -4.46 18.97
C LEU A 497 14.11 -4.74 17.56
N SER A 498 14.54 -5.83 16.94
CA SER A 498 14.21 -6.17 15.55
C SER A 498 13.73 -7.61 15.41
N GLY A 499 12.76 -7.86 14.53
CA GLY A 499 12.26 -9.20 14.20
C GLY A 499 10.93 -9.55 14.89
N ASN A 500 10.75 -10.81 15.27
CA ASN A 500 9.49 -11.35 15.81
C ASN A 500 9.68 -11.88 17.22
N ALA A 501 9.61 -10.99 18.20
CA ALA A 501 9.76 -11.31 19.62
C ALA A 501 8.46 -11.80 20.25
N ILE A 502 8.56 -12.80 21.11
CA ILE A 502 7.50 -13.20 22.05
C ILE A 502 7.94 -12.82 23.47
N SER A 503 7.22 -11.91 24.11
CA SER A 503 7.42 -11.52 25.51
C SER A 503 6.17 -11.85 26.33
N ASN A 504 6.35 -12.72 27.33
CA ASN A 504 5.32 -13.02 28.33
C ASN A 504 5.54 -12.27 29.65
N ASP A 505 6.68 -11.57 29.78
CA ASP A 505 7.11 -10.86 30.98
C ASP A 505 7.05 -9.33 30.74
N ARG A 506 8.17 -8.60 30.72
CA ARG A 506 8.19 -7.14 30.50
C ARG A 506 9.17 -6.71 29.43
N VAL A 507 8.72 -5.84 28.52
CA VAL A 507 9.58 -4.95 27.73
C VAL A 507 9.43 -3.54 28.27
N GLN A 508 10.51 -2.93 28.75
CA GLN A 508 10.53 -1.55 29.25
C GLN A 508 11.36 -0.67 28.32
N VAL A 509 10.86 0.51 28.00
CA VAL A 509 11.51 1.46 27.10
C VAL A 509 11.63 2.81 27.80
N THR A 510 12.86 3.27 28.06
CA THR A 510 13.13 4.52 28.78
C THR A 510 14.02 5.42 27.94
N THR A 511 13.46 6.51 27.42
CA THR A 511 14.13 7.38 26.43
C THR A 511 14.17 8.84 26.88
N ALA A 512 15.30 9.51 26.68
CA ALA A 512 15.47 10.94 26.91
C ALA A 512 14.74 11.79 25.85
N THR A 513 14.37 13.03 26.20
CA THR A 513 13.69 13.94 25.27
C THR A 513 14.51 14.16 24.00
N GLY A 514 13.90 13.93 22.83
CA GLY A 514 14.56 14.04 21.52
C GLY A 514 15.27 12.79 21.03
N THR A 515 15.31 11.70 21.81
CA THR A 515 15.79 10.39 21.35
C THR A 515 14.62 9.48 20.93
N VAL A 516 14.96 8.43 20.18
CA VAL A 516 14.01 7.42 19.70
C VAL A 516 14.54 6.04 20.03
N ALA A 517 13.69 5.15 20.56
CA ALA A 517 13.91 3.71 20.57
C ALA A 517 13.00 3.04 19.52
N LEU A 518 13.47 1.95 18.92
CA LEU A 518 12.76 1.28 17.82
C LEU A 518 12.45 -0.18 18.15
N ILE A 519 11.19 -0.58 17.96
CA ILE A 519 10.76 -1.96 17.81
C ILE A 519 10.35 -2.13 16.34
N SER A 520 11.14 -2.87 15.56
CA SER A 520 10.91 -3.10 14.13
C SER A 520 10.52 -4.55 13.89
N GLY A 521 9.24 -4.79 13.60
CA GLY A 521 8.64 -6.11 13.46
C GLY A 521 7.58 -6.35 14.53
N SER A 522 7.49 -7.59 15.03
CA SER A 522 6.43 -8.04 15.91
C SER A 522 6.90 -8.17 17.37
N LEU A 523 6.08 -7.69 18.30
CA LEU A 523 6.17 -7.98 19.73
C LEU A 523 4.84 -8.60 20.18
N GLY A 524 4.81 -9.93 20.28
CA GLY A 524 3.66 -10.71 20.74
C GLY A 524 3.85 -11.26 22.16
N GLY A 525 2.82 -11.94 22.68
CA GLY A 525 2.85 -12.64 23.97
C GLY A 525 1.94 -12.03 25.04
N SER A 526 1.96 -12.58 26.24
CA SER A 526 1.09 -12.15 27.35
C SER A 526 1.70 -11.07 28.25
N GLY A 527 2.88 -10.55 27.90
CA GLY A 527 3.64 -9.62 28.72
C GLY A 527 3.08 -8.20 28.75
N GLN A 528 3.86 -7.27 29.27
CA GLN A 528 3.59 -5.83 29.23
C GLN A 528 4.67 -5.08 28.47
N LEU A 529 4.26 -4.12 27.64
CA LEU A 529 5.14 -3.07 27.13
C LEU A 529 4.98 -1.84 28.03
N LEU A 530 6.09 -1.26 28.48
CA LEU A 530 6.14 -0.09 29.35
C LEU A 530 6.98 0.99 28.66
N LYS A 531 6.43 2.20 28.49
CA LYS A 531 7.10 3.35 27.87
C LYS A 531 7.23 4.50 28.87
N ASP A 532 8.46 4.72 29.31
CA ASP A 532 8.91 5.78 30.20
C ASP A 532 9.85 6.78 29.49
N GLY A 533 10.18 7.88 30.18
CA GLY A 533 11.04 8.95 29.68
C GLY A 533 10.41 9.84 28.60
N GLY A 534 10.91 11.07 28.45
CA GLY A 534 10.37 12.07 27.54
C GLY A 534 10.63 11.85 26.03
N GLY A 535 11.36 10.80 25.66
CA GLY A 535 11.63 10.43 24.26
C GLY A 535 10.50 9.65 23.59
N THR A 536 10.77 9.16 22.38
CA THR A 536 9.80 8.42 21.55
C THR A 536 10.12 6.94 21.50
N LEU A 537 9.09 6.10 21.56
CA LEU A 537 9.15 4.70 21.09
C LEU A 537 8.40 4.61 19.77
N THR A 538 9.06 4.09 18.74
CA THR A 538 8.39 3.71 17.48
C THR A 538 8.27 2.18 17.44
N VAL A 539 7.04 1.69 17.23
CA VAL A 539 6.77 0.29 16.87
C VAL A 539 6.34 0.27 15.41
N SER A 540 7.05 -0.44 14.55
CA SER A 540 6.77 -0.43 13.11
C SER A 540 6.83 -1.78 12.42
N ASN A 541 6.07 -1.93 11.34
CA ASN A 541 6.14 -3.04 10.39
C ASN A 541 5.93 -4.45 10.99
N GLY A 542 4.96 -4.63 11.88
CA GLY A 542 4.60 -5.95 12.44
C GLY A 542 3.43 -5.91 13.42
N THR A 543 3.28 -6.96 14.23
CA THR A 543 2.17 -7.07 15.20
C THR A 543 2.58 -6.65 16.61
N LEU A 544 1.77 -5.83 17.30
CA LEU A 544 1.91 -5.57 18.74
C LEU A 544 0.75 -6.23 19.49
N THR A 545 1.06 -7.23 20.31
CA THR A 545 0.09 -7.96 21.14
C THR A 545 0.72 -8.22 22.50
N GLN A 546 0.19 -7.54 23.52
CA GLN A 546 0.60 -7.62 24.92
C GLN A 546 -0.66 -7.54 25.79
N SER A 547 -0.57 -7.90 27.07
CA SER A 547 -1.69 -7.75 28.01
C SER A 547 -2.09 -6.29 28.21
N ALA A 548 -1.11 -5.37 28.20
CA ALA A 548 -1.30 -3.93 28.14
C ALA A 548 -0.04 -3.23 27.62
N VAL A 549 -0.22 -2.07 27.02
CA VAL A 549 0.84 -1.10 26.72
C VAL A 549 0.68 0.09 27.66
N ASN A 550 1.68 0.31 28.53
CA ASN A 550 1.65 1.35 29.54
C ASN A 550 2.48 2.55 29.05
N LEU A 551 1.84 3.62 28.60
CA LEU A 551 2.46 4.85 28.11
C LEU A 551 2.51 5.89 29.24
N ASN A 552 3.55 5.80 30.07
CA ASN A 552 3.71 6.70 31.22
C ASN A 552 4.25 8.08 30.83
N GLN A 553 5.18 8.14 29.89
CA GLN A 553 5.88 9.38 29.51
C GLN A 553 6.28 9.40 28.04
N GLY A 554 6.39 10.61 27.48
CA GLY A 554 6.85 10.84 26.11
C GLY A 554 5.83 10.36 25.07
N SER A 555 6.33 9.81 23.96
CA SER A 555 5.51 9.49 22.79
C SER A 555 5.61 8.02 22.37
N LEU A 556 4.51 7.48 21.85
CA LEU A 556 4.42 6.19 21.17
C LEU A 556 3.95 6.39 19.73
N ILE A 557 4.72 5.92 18.76
CA ILE A 557 4.35 5.90 17.34
C ILE A 557 4.12 4.46 16.91
N LEU A 558 2.96 4.20 16.30
CA LEU A 558 2.56 2.92 15.72
C LEU A 558 2.50 3.09 14.19
N ASP A 559 3.54 2.63 13.49
CA ASP A 559 3.71 2.85 12.04
C ASP A 559 3.58 1.56 11.24
N ASN A 560 2.56 1.48 10.37
CA ASN A 560 2.26 0.27 9.59
C ASN A 560 2.15 -1.00 10.47
N ALA A 561 1.58 -0.84 11.68
CA ALA A 561 1.52 -1.87 12.71
C ALA A 561 0.12 -2.48 12.85
N GLN A 562 0.04 -3.74 13.28
CA GLN A 562 -1.22 -4.42 13.61
C GLN A 562 -1.27 -4.62 15.13
N VAL A 563 -2.07 -3.82 15.83
CA VAL A 563 -2.04 -3.69 17.28
C VAL A 563 -3.31 -4.27 17.89
N SER A 564 -3.16 -5.13 18.89
CA SER A 564 -4.26 -5.82 19.59
C SER A 564 -3.96 -5.84 21.09
N THR A 565 -4.21 -4.72 21.76
CA THR A 565 -3.88 -4.46 23.17
C THR A 565 -4.49 -3.12 23.60
N ASP A 566 -4.75 -2.95 24.90
CA ASP A 566 -5.14 -1.65 25.46
C ASP A 566 -3.90 -0.77 25.69
N ILE A 567 -4.03 0.53 25.39
CA ILE A 567 -3.01 1.54 25.68
C ILE A 567 -3.45 2.34 26.91
N ILE A 568 -2.87 1.99 28.06
CA ILE A 568 -3.07 2.67 29.33
C ILE A 568 -2.00 3.74 29.43
N ALA A 569 -2.40 5.00 29.44
CA ALA A 569 -1.52 6.15 29.28
C ALA A 569 -1.62 7.13 30.47
N GLN A 570 -0.79 8.18 30.42
CA GLN A 570 -0.88 9.32 31.33
C GLN A 570 -1.08 10.61 30.54
N SER A 571 -1.86 11.54 31.10
CA SER A 571 -2.05 12.87 30.50
C SER A 571 -0.72 13.58 30.26
N GLY A 572 -0.58 14.24 29.10
CA GLY A 572 0.69 14.83 28.64
C GLY A 572 1.63 13.87 27.91
N THR A 573 1.21 12.62 27.66
CA THR A 573 1.83 11.74 26.66
C THR A 573 1.18 11.90 25.29
N SER A 574 1.79 11.33 24.23
CA SER A 574 1.16 11.26 22.92
C SER A 574 1.26 9.90 22.23
N LEU A 575 0.24 9.58 21.44
CA LEU A 575 0.10 8.38 20.64
C LEU A 575 -0.21 8.75 19.19
N THR A 576 0.58 8.24 18.24
CA THR A 576 0.37 8.49 16.81
C THR A 576 0.22 7.17 16.05
N LEU A 577 -0.86 7.02 15.29
CA LEU A 577 -1.09 5.90 14.38
C LEU A 577 -0.87 6.38 12.94
N THR A 578 0.17 5.88 12.28
CA THR A 578 0.60 6.30 10.94
C THR A 578 0.55 5.17 9.90
N GLY A 579 0.57 5.53 8.62
CA GLY A 579 0.60 4.56 7.53
C GLY A 579 -0.65 3.68 7.49
N SER A 580 -0.49 2.36 7.33
CA SER A 580 -1.59 1.38 7.36
C SER A 580 -1.81 0.75 8.75
N THR A 581 -1.56 1.49 9.83
CA THR A 581 -1.74 0.96 11.20
C THR A 581 -3.20 0.65 11.49
N VAL A 582 -3.46 -0.54 12.05
CA VAL A 582 -4.76 -0.93 12.60
C VAL A 582 -4.58 -1.26 14.06
N MET A 583 -5.29 -0.56 14.94
CA MET A 583 -5.34 -0.83 16.38
C MET A 583 -6.70 -1.39 16.78
N SER A 584 -6.72 -2.40 17.64
CA SER A 584 -7.91 -2.91 18.32
C SER A 584 -7.66 -2.93 19.83
N GLY A 585 -8.51 -2.25 20.60
CA GLY A 585 -8.36 -2.01 22.05
C GLY A 585 -8.83 -0.61 22.44
N ALA A 586 -8.73 -0.26 23.73
CA ALA A 586 -9.00 1.09 24.23
C ALA A 586 -7.73 1.93 24.46
N ILE A 587 -7.93 3.23 24.69
CA ILE A 587 -6.87 4.23 24.94
C ILE A 587 -7.32 5.14 26.10
N ASP A 588 -6.55 5.24 27.19
CA ASP A 588 -6.94 5.96 28.42
C ASP A 588 -5.75 6.47 29.25
N PRO A 589 -5.50 7.79 29.42
CA PRO A 589 -5.77 8.87 28.47
C PRO A 589 -4.48 9.51 27.92
N THR A 590 -4.53 9.99 26.67
CA THR A 590 -3.37 10.57 25.95
C THR A 590 -3.82 11.51 24.82
N ASP A 591 -2.88 12.25 24.22
CA ASP A 591 -3.10 12.94 22.94
C ASP A 591 -2.96 11.96 21.76
N VAL A 592 -4.02 11.74 20.98
CA VAL A 592 -4.04 10.78 19.87
C VAL A 592 -4.08 11.47 18.51
N THR A 593 -3.25 11.03 17.57
CA THR A 593 -3.29 11.42 16.16
C THR A 593 -3.44 10.19 15.26
N LEU A 594 -4.41 10.21 14.35
CA LEU A 594 -4.60 9.20 13.30
C LEU A 594 -4.39 9.83 11.92
N ASP A 595 -3.47 9.25 11.14
CA ASP A 595 -3.33 9.54 9.70
C ASP A 595 -4.47 8.90 8.88
N SER A 596 -4.63 9.33 7.62
CA SER A 596 -5.73 8.90 6.75
C SER A 596 -5.73 7.43 6.33
N GLY A 597 -4.62 6.71 6.51
CA GLY A 597 -4.54 5.25 6.33
C GLY A 597 -4.76 4.45 7.61
N ALA A 598 -4.80 5.12 8.78
CA ALA A 598 -4.85 4.47 10.08
C ALA A 598 -6.29 4.16 10.52
N SER A 599 -6.44 3.06 11.25
CA SER A 599 -7.72 2.57 11.78
C SER A 599 -7.62 2.27 13.28
N TRP A 600 -8.64 2.67 14.05
CA TRP A 600 -8.78 2.31 15.46
C TRP A 600 -10.15 1.69 15.73
N ASN A 601 -10.14 0.43 16.13
CA ASN A 601 -11.30 -0.33 16.58
C ASN A 601 -11.36 -0.26 18.11
N ILE A 602 -12.28 0.56 18.64
CA ILE A 602 -12.54 0.68 20.08
C ILE A 602 -13.17 -0.64 20.56
N ASP A 603 -12.46 -1.37 21.42
CA ASP A 603 -13.01 -2.59 21.99
C ASP A 603 -13.98 -2.29 23.15
N ARG A 604 -15.23 -2.74 23.01
CA ARG A 604 -16.27 -2.70 24.05
C ARG A 604 -15.95 -3.54 25.29
N HIS A 605 -14.99 -4.47 25.18
CA HIS A 605 -14.59 -5.36 26.27
C HIS A 605 -13.18 -5.06 26.81
N ALA A 606 -12.62 -3.90 26.45
CA ALA A 606 -11.34 -3.41 26.96
C ALA A 606 -11.33 -3.28 28.49
N SER A 607 -10.12 -3.30 29.06
CA SER A 607 -9.87 -3.14 30.50
C SER A 607 -10.02 -1.69 31.00
N VAL A 608 -10.01 -0.73 30.08
CA VAL A 608 -10.13 0.72 30.33
C VAL A 608 -11.18 1.36 29.41
N ALA A 609 -11.65 2.56 29.77
CA ALA A 609 -12.54 3.34 28.90
C ALA A 609 -11.75 3.93 27.71
N SER A 610 -12.43 4.52 26.72
CA SER A 610 -11.73 5.30 25.67
C SER A 610 -11.86 6.79 25.99
N VAL A 611 -10.81 7.37 26.58
CA VAL A 611 -10.78 8.75 27.09
C VAL A 611 -9.52 9.44 26.59
N LEU A 612 -9.64 10.59 25.91
CA LEU A 612 -8.51 11.28 25.25
C LEU A 612 -8.42 12.76 25.66
N ASP A 613 -7.20 13.27 25.81
CA ASP A 613 -6.95 14.71 26.00
C ASP A 613 -7.13 15.49 24.69
N THR A 614 -6.56 14.96 23.59
CA THR A 614 -6.72 15.49 22.23
C THR A 614 -6.91 14.36 21.23
N LEU A 615 -7.74 14.56 20.23
CA LEU A 615 -7.91 13.68 19.07
C LEU A 615 -7.76 14.48 17.77
N THR A 616 -6.71 14.21 17.01
CA THR A 616 -6.59 14.66 15.61
C THR A 616 -6.93 13.50 14.68
N ASN A 617 -8.08 13.54 14.02
CA ASN A 617 -8.59 12.39 13.24
C ASN A 617 -8.64 12.67 11.72
N ALA A 618 -7.70 12.08 10.97
CA ALA A 618 -7.80 11.92 9.52
C ALA A 618 -8.19 10.48 9.10
N GLY A 619 -8.07 9.50 10.00
CA GLY A 619 -8.30 8.07 9.77
C GLY A 619 -9.73 7.60 10.08
N ALA A 620 -9.86 6.31 10.37
CA ALA A 620 -11.14 5.68 10.67
C ALA A 620 -11.19 5.15 12.11
N ILE A 621 -12.18 5.58 12.90
CA ILE A 621 -12.47 5.05 14.23
C ILE A 621 -13.77 4.24 14.15
N SER A 622 -13.86 3.08 14.81
CA SER A 622 -15.06 2.24 14.83
C SER A 622 -15.21 1.53 16.18
N PHE A 623 -16.42 1.42 16.73
CA PHE A 623 -16.65 0.59 17.92
C PHE A 623 -16.76 -0.91 17.54
N SER A 624 -16.26 -1.84 18.36
CA SER A 624 -16.25 -3.29 18.06
C SER A 624 -17.64 -3.91 18.18
N ALA A 625 -18.21 -4.45 17.09
CA ALA A 625 -19.64 -4.83 16.99
C ALA A 625 -20.19 -5.55 18.25
N PRO A 626 -21.35 -5.12 18.81
CA PRO A 626 -21.80 -5.57 20.12
C PRO A 626 -22.21 -7.05 20.13
N GLN A 627 -21.88 -7.76 21.21
CA GLN A 627 -22.29 -9.15 21.43
C GLN A 627 -23.46 -9.23 22.42
N GLY A 628 -24.56 -9.85 22.00
CA GLY A 628 -25.77 -9.99 22.83
C GLY A 628 -26.59 -8.70 22.90
N ASN A 629 -27.05 -8.33 24.10
CA ASN A 629 -27.82 -7.11 24.32
C ASN A 629 -26.97 -5.88 24.03
N PHE A 630 -27.50 -4.93 23.26
CA PHE A 630 -26.76 -3.72 22.93
C PHE A 630 -26.59 -2.81 24.16
N VAL A 631 -25.35 -2.72 24.63
CA VAL A 631 -24.89 -1.71 25.58
C VAL A 631 -24.05 -0.69 24.81
N PRO A 632 -24.49 0.58 24.73
CA PRO A 632 -23.70 1.66 24.13
C PRO A 632 -22.31 1.84 24.75
N ALA A 633 -21.33 2.12 23.90
CA ALA A 633 -20.01 2.59 24.31
C ALA A 633 -19.90 4.12 24.11
N THR A 634 -19.00 4.77 24.84
CA THR A 634 -18.69 6.19 24.68
C THR A 634 -17.20 6.38 24.45
N LEU A 635 -16.84 7.16 23.44
CA LEU A 635 -15.53 7.76 23.28
C LEU A 635 -15.58 9.16 23.88
N THR A 636 -14.80 9.41 24.93
CA THR A 636 -14.69 10.74 25.54
C THR A 636 -13.43 11.43 25.05
N VAL A 637 -13.54 12.66 24.59
CA VAL A 637 -12.42 13.46 24.09
C VAL A 637 -12.54 14.87 24.65
N LYS A 638 -11.47 15.44 25.17
CA LYS A 638 -11.48 16.85 25.59
C LYS A 638 -11.38 17.80 24.38
N ASN A 639 -10.38 17.62 23.51
CA ASN A 639 -10.25 18.42 22.27
C ASN A 639 -10.27 17.54 21.01
N LEU A 640 -11.16 17.81 20.06
CA LEU A 640 -11.23 17.12 18.77
C LEU A 640 -10.91 18.07 17.62
N THR A 641 -9.99 17.64 16.74
CA THR A 641 -9.69 18.28 15.45
C THR A 641 -9.95 17.30 14.31
N GLY A 642 -11.09 17.48 13.62
CA GLY A 642 -11.46 16.68 12.45
C GLY A 642 -10.66 17.08 11.21
N ARG A 643 -10.02 16.10 10.57
CA ARG A 643 -9.27 16.24 9.31
C ARG A 643 -9.87 15.41 8.17
N GLY A 644 -11.19 15.23 8.18
CA GLY A 644 -11.92 14.40 7.22
C GLY A 644 -11.96 12.90 7.56
N GLY A 645 -11.45 12.50 8.73
CA GLY A 645 -11.60 11.15 9.25
C GLY A 645 -13.05 10.81 9.65
N SER A 646 -13.30 9.55 9.98
CA SER A 646 -14.64 9.04 10.34
C SER A 646 -14.69 8.40 11.72
N ILE A 647 -15.89 8.35 12.30
CA ILE A 647 -16.22 7.58 13.51
C ILE A 647 -17.48 6.76 13.21
N SER A 648 -17.38 5.43 13.29
CA SER A 648 -18.48 4.50 13.03
C SER A 648 -19.10 3.98 14.33
N MET A 649 -20.39 4.27 14.50
CA MET A 649 -21.20 4.08 15.70
C MET A 649 -22.36 3.10 15.44
N PHE A 650 -22.79 2.41 16.48
CA PHE A 650 -23.99 1.57 16.48
C PHE A 650 -25.16 2.26 17.16
N ILE A 651 -26.36 2.04 16.63
CA ILE A 651 -27.61 2.67 17.09
C ILE A 651 -28.78 1.69 16.99
N ARG A 652 -29.77 1.80 17.87
CA ARG A 652 -31.07 1.14 17.70
C ARG A 652 -32.15 2.16 17.38
N LEU A 653 -32.63 2.13 16.13
CA LEU A 653 -33.76 2.95 15.66
C LEU A 653 -35.12 2.28 15.90
N ASP A 654 -35.09 1.02 16.36
CA ASP A 654 -36.25 0.19 16.71
C ASP A 654 -36.67 0.32 18.19
N ASP A 655 -35.96 1.12 18.98
CA ASP A 655 -36.19 1.32 20.42
C ASP A 655 -36.61 2.77 20.71
N PRO A 656 -37.71 3.02 21.43
CA PRO A 656 -38.11 4.39 21.79
C PRO A 656 -37.14 5.08 22.76
N THR A 657 -36.21 4.34 23.39
CA THR A 657 -35.12 4.91 24.20
C THR A 657 -33.88 5.25 23.38
N PHE A 658 -33.82 4.83 22.10
CA PHE A 658 -32.74 5.08 21.14
C PHE A 658 -31.32 4.93 21.71
N PRO A 659 -30.94 3.76 22.26
CA PRO A 659 -29.56 3.53 22.66
C PRO A 659 -28.66 3.66 21.43
N THR A 660 -27.55 4.37 21.60
CA THR A 660 -26.55 4.66 20.56
C THR A 660 -25.18 4.79 21.20
N ASP A 661 -24.14 4.32 20.52
CA ASP A 661 -22.79 4.76 20.85
C ASP A 661 -22.69 6.28 20.73
N ARG A 662 -21.72 6.85 21.44
CA ARG A 662 -21.61 8.30 21.62
C ARG A 662 -20.17 8.78 21.56
N LEU A 663 -20.01 9.99 21.03
CA LEU A 663 -18.84 10.82 21.24
C LEU A 663 -19.17 11.87 22.31
N ALA A 664 -18.42 11.91 23.41
CA ALA A 664 -18.52 12.97 24.39
C ALA A 664 -17.37 13.97 24.20
N ILE A 665 -17.69 15.26 24.12
CA ILE A 665 -16.68 16.34 24.15
C ILE A 665 -16.70 16.92 25.56
N ASP A 666 -15.63 16.74 26.33
CA ASP A 666 -15.59 17.06 27.76
C ASP A 666 -14.73 18.29 28.07
N GLY A 667 -15.39 19.43 28.34
CA GLY A 667 -14.75 20.67 28.78
C GLY A 667 -13.82 21.38 27.78
N GLY A 668 -13.61 20.82 26.58
CA GLY A 668 -12.78 21.40 25.53
C GLY A 668 -13.57 21.79 24.28
N GLN A 669 -13.12 21.36 23.09
CA GLN A 669 -13.58 21.89 21.80
C GLN A 669 -13.66 20.80 20.74
N ALA A 670 -14.68 20.81 19.87
CA ALA A 670 -14.65 20.07 18.61
C ALA A 670 -14.65 21.03 17.41
N THR A 671 -13.64 20.90 16.55
CA THR A 671 -13.43 21.76 15.38
C THR A 671 -12.99 20.94 14.17
N GLY A 672 -13.28 21.42 12.96
CA GLY A 672 -12.90 20.74 11.72
C GLY A 672 -13.68 19.43 11.49
N LYS A 673 -13.77 19.02 10.22
CA LYS A 673 -14.78 18.04 9.81
C LYS A 673 -14.44 16.59 10.19
N THR A 674 -15.38 15.92 10.84
CA THR A 674 -15.40 14.47 11.10
C THR A 674 -16.69 13.86 10.56
N TRP A 675 -16.59 12.72 9.88
CA TRP A 675 -17.77 11.99 9.40
C TRP A 675 -18.29 11.03 10.46
N LEU A 676 -19.59 11.11 10.79
CA LEU A 676 -20.26 10.15 11.66
C LEU A 676 -21.00 9.14 10.80
N ASN A 677 -20.67 7.86 10.97
CA ASN A 677 -21.28 6.74 10.28
C ASN A 677 -22.12 5.95 11.27
N PHE A 678 -23.37 5.63 10.93
CA PHE A 678 -24.27 4.89 11.82
C PHE A 678 -24.70 3.56 11.22
N THR A 679 -24.56 2.50 12.01
CA THR A 679 -25.04 1.16 11.71
C THR A 679 -26.23 0.85 12.63
N SER A 680 -27.43 0.76 12.05
CA SER A 680 -28.62 0.33 12.78
C SER A 680 -28.51 -1.16 13.14
N ILE A 681 -28.77 -1.49 14.39
CA ILE A 681 -28.76 -2.86 14.94
C ILE A 681 -30.07 -3.16 15.65
N GLY A 682 -30.26 -4.42 16.07
CA GLY A 682 -31.56 -4.93 16.46
C GLY A 682 -32.33 -5.34 15.19
N ASN A 683 -33.61 -5.00 15.13
CA ASN A 683 -34.43 -5.27 13.97
C ASN A 683 -34.28 -4.12 12.95
N SER A 684 -33.22 -4.20 12.12
CA SER A 684 -32.72 -3.10 11.28
C SER A 684 -33.73 -2.51 10.28
N GLY A 685 -34.89 -3.15 10.07
CA GLY A 685 -35.98 -2.62 9.24
C GLY A 685 -37.06 -1.83 10.00
N LEU A 686 -36.91 -1.62 11.31
CA LEU A 686 -37.79 -0.78 12.13
C LEU A 686 -37.13 0.58 12.38
N GLY A 687 -37.92 1.66 12.27
CA GLY A 687 -37.49 3.02 12.57
C GLY A 687 -38.62 3.82 13.20
N LEU A 688 -38.33 4.49 14.31
CA LEU A 688 -39.28 5.31 15.06
C LEU A 688 -39.04 6.81 14.83
N ALA A 689 -40.13 7.59 14.78
CA ALA A 689 -40.05 9.04 14.79
C ALA A 689 -39.36 9.55 16.07
N THR A 690 -38.42 10.47 15.92
CA THR A 690 -37.76 11.13 17.05
C THR A 690 -38.63 12.26 17.62
N THR A 691 -38.51 12.52 18.92
CA THR A 691 -39.18 13.67 19.57
C THR A 691 -38.15 14.64 20.17
N GLY A 692 -38.54 15.91 20.34
CA GLY A 692 -37.62 16.95 20.81
C GLY A 692 -36.47 17.19 19.83
N ASN A 693 -35.25 17.30 20.34
CA ASN A 693 -34.04 17.53 19.52
C ASN A 693 -33.62 16.28 18.72
N GLY A 694 -34.03 15.09 19.14
CA GLY A 694 -33.63 13.81 18.54
C GLY A 694 -32.69 12.97 19.41
N ILE A 695 -32.00 12.03 18.77
CA ILE A 695 -31.11 11.04 19.42
C ILE A 695 -29.73 11.67 19.59
N LYS A 696 -29.28 11.90 20.84
CA LYS A 696 -27.99 12.56 21.12
C LYS A 696 -26.81 11.62 20.84
N VAL A 697 -26.05 11.94 19.79
CA VAL A 697 -24.90 11.17 19.28
C VAL A 697 -23.55 11.85 19.57
N VAL A 698 -23.53 13.19 19.66
CA VAL A 698 -22.41 13.95 20.24
C VAL A 698 -22.92 14.71 21.47
N ASP A 699 -22.17 14.60 22.57
CA ASP A 699 -22.54 15.09 23.89
C ASP A 699 -21.47 16.06 24.41
N ALA A 700 -21.70 17.36 24.24
CA ALA A 700 -20.84 18.42 24.74
C ALA A 700 -21.15 18.69 26.21
N VAL A 701 -20.22 18.33 27.09
CA VAL A 701 -20.37 18.39 28.54
C VAL A 701 -19.34 19.32 29.18
N ASN A 702 -19.59 19.73 30.43
CA ASN A 702 -18.68 20.54 31.24
C ASN A 702 -18.19 21.86 30.59
N GLY A 703 -19.01 22.44 29.71
CA GLY A 703 -18.70 23.70 29.03
C GLY A 703 -17.95 23.55 27.69
N ALA A 704 -17.89 22.34 27.13
CA ALA A 704 -17.41 22.12 25.77
C ALA A 704 -18.26 22.85 24.71
N THR A 705 -17.63 23.24 23.59
CA THR A 705 -18.34 23.78 22.41
C THR A 705 -17.92 23.07 21.12
N THR A 706 -18.77 23.09 20.09
CA THR A 706 -18.53 22.42 18.80
C THR A 706 -18.86 23.36 17.63
N THR A 707 -18.00 23.41 16.61
CA THR A 707 -18.28 24.24 15.43
C THR A 707 -19.37 23.59 14.58
N GLY A 708 -20.24 24.38 13.94
CA GLY A 708 -21.36 23.89 13.13
C GLY A 708 -20.97 23.08 11.87
N ASP A 709 -19.68 22.91 11.60
CA ASP A 709 -19.09 22.08 10.54
C ASP A 709 -18.27 20.89 11.10
N ALA A 710 -18.18 20.73 12.43
CA ALA A 710 -17.37 19.71 13.10
C ALA A 710 -17.80 18.28 12.76
N PHE A 711 -19.10 18.06 12.53
CA PHE A 711 -19.66 16.74 12.23
C PHE A 711 -20.59 16.76 11.02
N ALA A 712 -20.61 15.66 10.27
CA ALA A 712 -21.55 15.42 9.18
C ALA A 712 -21.81 13.91 9.03
N LEU A 713 -22.99 13.52 8.51
CA LEU A 713 -23.24 12.11 8.18
C LEU A 713 -22.39 11.66 7.00
N GLY A 714 -21.68 10.53 7.14
CA GLY A 714 -20.93 9.92 6.03
C GLY A 714 -21.83 9.27 4.98
N HIS A 715 -23.02 8.80 5.38
CA HIS A 715 -24.04 8.23 4.50
C HIS A 715 -25.46 8.55 5.00
N LYS A 716 -26.45 8.47 4.09
CA LYS A 716 -27.86 8.64 4.44
C LYS A 716 -28.32 7.50 5.36
N LEU A 717 -29.03 7.83 6.44
CA LEU A 717 -29.58 6.86 7.38
C LEU A 717 -31.10 6.75 7.15
N GLN A 718 -31.58 5.57 6.75
CA GLN A 718 -33.01 5.26 6.57
C GLN A 718 -33.40 4.12 7.51
N ALA A 719 -34.58 4.19 8.13
CA ALA A 719 -35.16 3.05 8.86
C ALA A 719 -36.70 3.15 8.90
N GLY A 720 -37.40 2.05 8.61
CA GLY A 720 -38.85 1.99 8.52
C GLY A 720 -39.40 3.05 7.56
N ALA A 721 -40.32 3.88 8.05
CA ALA A 721 -40.93 4.97 7.28
C ALA A 721 -40.09 6.27 7.22
N TYR A 722 -38.92 6.34 7.87
CA TYR A 722 -38.21 7.59 8.14
C TYR A 722 -36.80 7.66 7.52
N ASN A 723 -36.43 8.86 7.06
CA ASN A 723 -35.04 9.28 6.90
C ASN A 723 -34.57 9.94 8.20
N TYR A 724 -33.27 9.86 8.51
CA TYR A 724 -32.67 10.54 9.65
C TYR A 724 -31.58 11.52 9.18
N THR A 725 -31.60 12.72 9.76
CA THR A 725 -30.64 13.80 9.50
C THR A 725 -29.86 14.12 10.77
N LEU A 726 -28.61 14.57 10.62
CA LEU A 726 -27.76 14.97 11.73
C LEU A 726 -27.79 16.50 11.84
N ASN A 727 -28.23 17.00 12.99
CA ASN A 727 -28.43 18.42 13.25
C ASN A 727 -27.61 18.86 14.47
N HIS A 728 -27.01 20.04 14.37
CA HIS A 728 -26.39 20.72 15.51
C HIS A 728 -27.46 21.31 16.43
N GLY A 729 -27.23 21.27 17.74
CA GLY A 729 -28.11 21.87 18.73
C GLY A 729 -28.28 23.38 18.53
N THR A 730 -29.49 23.88 18.79
CA THR A 730 -29.81 25.31 18.65
C THR A 730 -29.69 26.09 19.95
N THR A 731 -29.65 25.37 21.08
CA THR A 731 -29.53 25.93 22.44
C THR A 731 -28.43 25.26 23.27
N ASP A 732 -27.79 24.24 22.71
CA ASP A 732 -26.71 23.48 23.29
C ASP A 732 -25.72 23.04 22.18
N GLU A 733 -24.51 22.68 22.59
CA GLU A 733 -23.39 22.35 21.69
C GLU A 733 -23.40 20.86 21.29
N ASN A 734 -24.57 20.21 21.43
CA ASN A 734 -24.79 18.80 21.19
C ASN A 734 -25.10 18.52 19.71
N TRP A 735 -24.97 17.27 19.27
CA TRP A 735 -25.43 16.84 17.95
C TRP A 735 -26.42 15.69 18.04
N TYR A 736 -27.47 15.80 17.23
CA TYR A 736 -28.63 14.94 17.28
C TYR A 736 -28.97 14.32 15.93
N LEU A 737 -29.27 13.03 15.91
CA LEU A 737 -29.99 12.40 14.82
C LEU A 737 -31.50 12.65 14.99
N SER A 738 -32.12 13.31 14.02
CA SER A 738 -33.57 13.60 14.00
C SER A 738 -34.22 12.93 12.80
N SER A 739 -35.35 12.27 12.99
CA SER A 739 -36.17 11.79 11.87
C SER A 739 -36.76 12.98 11.10
N GLU A 740 -36.75 12.92 9.77
CA GLU A 740 -37.45 13.90 8.93
C GLU A 740 -38.96 13.93 9.26
N ALA A 741 -39.57 15.11 9.17
CA ALA A 741 -40.99 15.31 9.47
C ALA A 741 -41.92 14.74 8.38
N VAL A 742 -41.38 14.44 7.19
CA VAL A 742 -42.08 13.81 6.08
C VAL A 742 -41.61 12.35 5.99
N TYR A 743 -42.52 11.45 5.64
CA TYR A 743 -42.18 10.06 5.40
C TYR A 743 -41.29 9.88 4.16
N ARG A 744 -40.53 8.79 4.15
CA ARG A 744 -39.79 8.30 2.98
C ARG A 744 -40.68 8.24 1.74
N SER A 745 -40.13 8.61 0.58
CA SER A 745 -40.83 8.50 -0.72
C SER A 745 -41.33 7.10 -1.03
N GLU A 746 -40.63 6.09 -0.53
CA GLU A 746 -41.00 4.68 -0.63
C GLU A 746 -42.39 4.39 -0.04
N VAL A 747 -42.83 5.11 1.00
CA VAL A 747 -44.13 4.91 1.65
C VAL A 747 -45.28 5.24 0.68
N ALA A 748 -45.25 6.41 0.04
CA ALA A 748 -46.25 6.81 -0.94
C ALA A 748 -46.22 5.90 -2.19
N LEU A 749 -45.01 5.55 -2.63
CA LEU A 749 -44.81 4.68 -3.78
C LEU A 749 -45.40 3.29 -3.58
N TYR A 750 -45.12 2.61 -2.46
CA TYR A 750 -45.60 1.24 -2.21
C TYR A 750 -47.10 1.20 -1.87
N ALA A 751 -47.62 2.21 -1.16
CA ALA A 751 -49.05 2.30 -0.86
C ALA A 751 -49.92 2.42 -2.11
N SER A 752 -49.41 3.08 -3.16
CA SER A 752 -50.13 3.27 -4.43
C SER A 752 -50.37 1.96 -5.20
N LEU A 753 -49.60 0.89 -4.92
CA LEU A 753 -49.67 -0.38 -5.66
C LEU A 753 -51.04 -1.05 -5.54
N TYR A 754 -51.72 -0.94 -4.39
CA TYR A 754 -53.07 -1.45 -4.20
C TYR A 754 -54.06 -0.84 -5.19
N ALA A 755 -54.10 0.49 -5.27
CA ALA A 755 -55.06 1.21 -6.10
C ALA A 755 -54.82 0.93 -7.59
N GLN A 756 -53.57 1.02 -8.04
CA GLN A 756 -53.19 0.78 -9.44
C GLN A 756 -53.54 -0.63 -9.93
N SER A 757 -53.24 -1.66 -9.12
CA SER A 757 -53.52 -3.06 -9.45
C SER A 757 -55.04 -3.33 -9.48
N MET A 758 -55.77 -2.77 -8.52
CA MET A 758 -57.22 -2.90 -8.39
C MET A 758 -58.01 -2.18 -9.50
N ASP A 759 -57.56 -1.00 -9.93
CA ASP A 759 -58.15 -0.28 -11.05
C ASP A 759 -57.90 -1.00 -12.37
N TYR A 760 -56.69 -1.56 -12.55
CA TYR A 760 -56.38 -2.43 -13.69
C TYR A 760 -57.34 -3.63 -13.74
N ASP A 761 -57.50 -4.36 -12.62
CA ASP A 761 -58.37 -5.53 -12.57
C ASP A 761 -59.84 -5.19 -12.83
N ARG A 762 -60.33 -4.06 -12.31
CA ARG A 762 -61.69 -3.56 -12.61
C ARG A 762 -61.87 -3.19 -14.08
N ALA A 763 -60.88 -2.52 -14.67
CA ALA A 763 -60.89 -2.15 -16.09
C ALA A 763 -60.87 -3.41 -16.99
N LEU A 764 -60.11 -4.43 -16.59
CA LEU A 764 -60.02 -5.72 -17.26
C LEU A 764 -61.28 -6.58 -17.09
N ALA A 765 -61.94 -6.52 -15.94
CA ALA A 765 -63.20 -7.21 -15.72
C ALA A 765 -64.32 -6.62 -16.61
N GLY A 766 -64.42 -5.30 -16.73
CA GLY A 766 -65.35 -4.63 -17.67
C GLY A 766 -66.84 -4.93 -17.43
N THR A 767 -67.64 -4.84 -18.51
CA THR A 767 -69.12 -4.91 -18.49
C THR A 767 -69.68 -5.88 -19.52
N TYR A 768 -70.91 -6.35 -19.28
CA TYR A 768 -71.68 -7.29 -20.10
C TYR A 768 -71.59 -7.00 -21.62
N SER A 769 -71.77 -5.73 -22.01
CA SER A 769 -71.76 -5.30 -23.42
C SER A 769 -70.42 -5.55 -24.13
N GLN A 770 -69.31 -5.59 -23.38
CA GLN A 770 -67.97 -5.86 -23.92
C GLN A 770 -67.78 -7.36 -24.19
N ARG A 771 -68.41 -8.25 -23.41
CA ARG A 771 -68.35 -9.72 -23.56
C ARG A 771 -69.42 -10.27 -24.52
N SER A 772 -70.68 -10.07 -24.19
CA SER A 772 -71.81 -10.81 -24.77
C SER A 772 -72.04 -10.61 -26.26
N THR A 773 -72.52 -11.65 -26.94
CA THR A 773 -73.14 -11.60 -28.27
C THR A 773 -74.63 -11.84 -28.12
N ALA A 774 -75.46 -10.90 -28.56
CA ALA A 774 -76.92 -10.95 -28.38
C ALA A 774 -77.65 -11.87 -29.39
N GLN A 775 -77.10 -13.07 -29.65
CA GLN A 775 -77.65 -14.08 -30.57
C GLN A 775 -77.45 -15.50 -30.01
N GLU A 776 -78.28 -16.46 -30.43
CA GLU A 776 -78.33 -17.85 -29.93
C GLU A 776 -77.14 -18.74 -30.40
N ALA A 777 -76.06 -18.14 -30.91
CA ALA A 777 -74.86 -18.84 -31.38
C ALA A 777 -73.79 -18.95 -30.28
N ARG A 778 -72.66 -19.63 -30.58
CA ARG A 778 -71.46 -19.61 -29.71
C ARG A 778 -70.44 -18.65 -30.28
N GLY A 779 -69.92 -17.74 -29.46
CA GLY A 779 -68.92 -16.76 -29.87
C GLY A 779 -67.51 -17.07 -29.38
N MET A 780 -66.52 -16.67 -30.17
CA MET A 780 -65.21 -16.26 -29.68
C MET A 780 -65.11 -14.74 -29.75
N TRP A 781 -64.48 -14.11 -28.77
CA TRP A 781 -64.28 -12.67 -28.75
C TRP A 781 -62.88 -12.29 -28.29
N GLY A 782 -62.40 -11.14 -28.75
CA GLY A 782 -61.15 -10.55 -28.31
C GLY A 782 -61.30 -9.05 -28.17
N ARG A 783 -60.60 -8.46 -27.20
CA ARG A 783 -60.46 -7.01 -27.10
C ARG A 783 -59.05 -6.60 -26.69
N VAL A 784 -58.67 -5.42 -27.15
CA VAL A 784 -57.49 -4.68 -26.70
C VAL A 784 -57.99 -3.38 -26.11
N GLN A 785 -57.55 -3.05 -24.90
CA GLN A 785 -57.84 -1.78 -24.25
C GLN A 785 -56.54 -1.10 -23.85
N GLY A 786 -56.47 0.20 -24.05
CA GLY A 786 -55.42 1.07 -23.52
C GLY A 786 -56.06 2.31 -22.89
N GLY A 787 -55.43 2.85 -21.86
CA GLY A 787 -55.95 4.02 -21.18
C GLY A 787 -54.95 4.69 -20.27
N HIS A 788 -55.35 5.82 -19.74
CA HIS A 788 -54.71 6.52 -18.64
C HIS A 788 -55.62 6.45 -17.42
N THR A 789 -55.05 6.25 -16.24
CA THR A 789 -55.74 6.26 -14.94
C THR A 789 -54.89 7.02 -13.92
N GLY A 790 -55.50 7.50 -12.85
CA GLY A 790 -54.79 8.22 -11.80
C GLY A 790 -55.70 8.66 -10.65
N HIS A 791 -55.07 9.11 -9.58
CA HIS A 791 -55.70 9.66 -8.39
C HIS A 791 -55.09 11.03 -8.09
N GLY A 792 -55.93 12.02 -7.81
CA GLY A 792 -55.49 13.33 -7.30
C GLY A 792 -55.63 13.38 -5.78
N ASP A 793 -54.53 13.45 -5.04
CA ASP A 793 -54.57 13.54 -3.58
C ASP A 793 -55.11 14.90 -3.11
N ARG A 794 -55.82 14.86 -1.98
CA ARG A 794 -56.45 16.00 -1.30
C ARG A 794 -56.23 15.99 0.22
N SER A 795 -55.56 14.98 0.81
CA SER A 795 -55.46 14.83 2.27
C SER A 795 -54.20 14.12 2.81
N GLY A 796 -53.38 13.48 1.98
CA GLY A 796 -52.11 12.85 2.38
C GLY A 796 -52.24 11.43 2.96
N ILE A 797 -51.19 10.64 2.78
CA ILE A 797 -51.17 9.20 3.11
C ILE A 797 -51.42 8.91 4.60
N ALA A 798 -50.98 9.81 5.49
CA ALA A 798 -51.20 9.71 6.93
C ALA A 798 -52.70 9.75 7.33
N GLN A 799 -53.57 10.28 6.46
CA GLN A 799 -55.02 10.34 6.66
C GLN A 799 -55.76 9.21 5.92
N GLY A 800 -55.03 8.20 5.41
CA GLY A 800 -55.60 7.09 4.63
C GLY A 800 -55.95 7.46 3.18
N ALA A 801 -55.41 8.55 2.65
CA ALA A 801 -55.60 8.90 1.23
C ALA A 801 -54.79 7.97 0.32
N THR A 802 -55.32 7.65 -0.87
CA THR A 802 -54.53 7.06 -1.94
C THR A 802 -53.55 8.11 -2.49
N PRO A 803 -52.24 7.83 -2.57
CA PRO A 803 -51.24 8.79 -3.05
C PRO A 803 -51.52 9.33 -4.47
N GLU A 804 -51.14 10.58 -4.71
CA GLU A 804 -51.28 11.20 -6.04
C GLU A 804 -50.47 10.39 -7.06
N SER A 805 -51.14 9.91 -8.10
CA SER A 805 -50.56 9.01 -9.09
C SER A 805 -51.19 9.23 -10.46
N SER A 806 -50.37 9.08 -11.51
CA SER A 806 -50.73 9.33 -12.90
C SER A 806 -50.06 8.28 -13.78
N GLY A 807 -50.84 7.47 -14.49
CA GLY A 807 -50.29 6.30 -15.19
C GLY A 807 -51.08 5.83 -16.39
N SER A 808 -50.42 5.03 -17.22
CA SER A 808 -51.01 4.35 -18.38
C SER A 808 -51.13 2.86 -18.13
N TYR A 809 -52.23 2.26 -18.59
CA TYR A 809 -52.40 0.81 -18.61
C TYR A 809 -52.82 0.32 -20.00
N GLY A 810 -52.55 -0.95 -20.28
CA GLY A 810 -53.03 -1.61 -21.49
C GLY A 810 -53.06 -3.13 -21.36
N PHE A 811 -54.05 -3.77 -21.97
CA PHE A 811 -54.21 -5.22 -21.94
C PHE A 811 -54.81 -5.79 -23.23
N VAL A 812 -54.54 -7.07 -23.46
CA VAL A 812 -55.21 -7.92 -24.45
C VAL A 812 -55.99 -9.00 -23.70
N GLN A 813 -57.27 -9.15 -24.03
CA GLN A 813 -58.15 -10.17 -23.45
C GLN A 813 -58.83 -10.97 -24.57
N LEU A 814 -58.81 -12.30 -24.46
CA LEU A 814 -59.42 -13.24 -25.41
C LEU A 814 -60.34 -14.18 -24.64
N GLY A 815 -61.55 -14.42 -25.15
CA GLY A 815 -62.52 -15.29 -24.52
C GLY A 815 -63.46 -15.98 -25.51
N GLY A 816 -64.32 -16.84 -25.00
CA GLY A 816 -65.32 -17.54 -25.79
C GLY A 816 -66.33 -18.32 -24.95
N ASP A 817 -67.46 -18.60 -25.59
CA ASP A 817 -68.61 -19.25 -24.98
C ASP A 817 -68.45 -20.78 -25.00
N LEU A 818 -68.48 -21.40 -23.82
CA LEU A 818 -68.37 -22.85 -23.67
C LEU A 818 -69.75 -23.54 -23.77
N VAL A 819 -70.78 -22.89 -23.22
CA VAL A 819 -72.15 -23.40 -23.14
C VAL A 819 -73.12 -22.28 -23.50
N ASN A 820 -74.06 -22.57 -24.39
CA ASN A 820 -75.29 -21.80 -24.58
C ASN A 820 -76.45 -22.80 -24.37
N ALA A 821 -77.40 -22.46 -23.50
CA ALA A 821 -78.52 -23.32 -23.12
C ALA A 821 -79.80 -22.50 -22.90
N GLN A 822 -80.92 -22.98 -23.44
CA GLN A 822 -82.22 -22.32 -23.31
C GLN A 822 -83.07 -23.07 -22.29
N THR A 823 -83.54 -22.37 -21.25
CA THR A 823 -84.21 -22.95 -20.09
C THR A 823 -85.54 -22.22 -19.88
N GLY A 824 -86.59 -22.66 -20.57
CA GLY A 824 -87.85 -21.92 -20.65
C GLY A 824 -87.62 -20.56 -21.33
N PRO A 825 -88.10 -19.43 -20.77
CA PRO A 825 -87.95 -18.10 -21.36
C PRO A 825 -86.55 -17.47 -21.15
N VAL A 826 -85.59 -18.19 -20.57
CA VAL A 826 -84.24 -17.68 -20.26
C VAL A 826 -83.18 -18.40 -21.07
N SER A 827 -82.37 -17.65 -21.82
CA SER A 827 -81.12 -18.13 -22.41
C SER A 827 -79.97 -17.93 -21.40
N LEU A 828 -79.13 -18.95 -21.24
CA LEU A 828 -77.95 -18.97 -20.38
C LEU A 828 -76.70 -19.16 -21.25
N THR A 829 -75.74 -18.24 -21.16
CA THR A 829 -74.44 -18.33 -21.83
C THR A 829 -73.33 -18.36 -20.78
N ALA A 830 -72.50 -19.39 -20.79
CA ALA A 830 -71.34 -19.52 -19.90
C ALA A 830 -70.05 -19.61 -20.72
N GLY A 831 -69.03 -18.85 -20.34
CA GLY A 831 -67.77 -18.78 -21.06
C GLY A 831 -66.56 -18.46 -20.17
N ILE A 832 -65.39 -18.45 -20.80
CA ILE A 832 -64.10 -18.15 -20.14
C ILE A 832 -63.31 -17.12 -20.95
N TYR A 833 -62.37 -16.43 -20.30
CA TYR A 833 -61.38 -15.57 -20.94
C TYR A 833 -60.03 -15.65 -20.24
N GLY A 834 -58.97 -15.40 -21.00
CA GLY A 834 -57.62 -15.13 -20.50
C GLY A 834 -57.16 -13.74 -20.94
N ALA A 835 -56.28 -13.13 -20.16
CA ALA A 835 -55.73 -11.80 -20.46
C ALA A 835 -54.28 -11.65 -20.01
N ALA A 836 -53.57 -10.76 -20.69
CA ALA A 836 -52.25 -10.28 -20.30
C ALA A 836 -52.14 -8.78 -20.58
N GLY A 837 -51.45 -8.05 -19.71
CA GLY A 837 -51.27 -6.61 -19.85
C GLY A 837 -50.30 -6.02 -18.83
N GLU A 838 -50.21 -4.70 -18.87
CA GLU A 838 -49.28 -3.91 -18.07
C GLU A 838 -49.95 -2.62 -17.58
N SER A 839 -49.55 -2.16 -16.39
CA SER A 839 -49.82 -0.82 -15.87
C SER A 839 -48.50 -0.15 -15.49
N ARG A 840 -48.37 1.16 -15.70
CA ARG A 840 -47.25 1.97 -15.22
C ARG A 840 -47.76 3.33 -14.77
N SER A 841 -47.40 3.74 -13.55
CA SER A 841 -47.77 5.04 -12.99
C SER A 841 -46.60 5.73 -12.32
N ASP A 842 -46.52 7.05 -12.50
CA ASP A 842 -45.63 7.91 -11.72
C ASP A 842 -46.40 8.38 -10.47
N VAL A 843 -45.73 8.38 -9.30
CA VAL A 843 -46.33 8.59 -7.98
C VAL A 843 -45.65 9.79 -7.30
N LYS A 844 -46.41 10.54 -6.51
CA LYS A 844 -45.92 11.69 -5.73
C LYS A 844 -46.12 11.50 -4.23
N ASN A 845 -45.30 12.22 -3.47
CA ASN A 845 -45.39 12.37 -2.03
C ASN A 845 -46.51 13.35 -1.65
N ASP A 846 -46.88 13.39 -0.36
CA ASP A 846 -47.89 14.32 0.19
C ASP A 846 -47.55 15.82 -0.07
N ASP A 847 -46.25 16.17 -0.18
CA ASP A 847 -45.78 17.52 -0.53
C ASP A 847 -45.76 17.81 -2.04
N ARG A 848 -46.19 16.83 -2.86
CA ARG A 848 -46.16 16.78 -4.33
C ARG A 848 -44.77 16.68 -4.98
N SER A 849 -43.72 16.42 -4.22
CA SER A 849 -42.44 15.96 -4.79
C SER A 849 -42.58 14.57 -5.42
N ALA A 850 -41.65 14.18 -6.30
CA ALA A 850 -41.71 12.86 -6.93
C ALA A 850 -41.38 11.76 -5.92
N ALA A 851 -42.26 10.76 -5.81
CA ALA A 851 -42.02 9.58 -4.97
C ALA A 851 -41.24 8.51 -5.73
N GLY A 852 -41.60 8.30 -7.00
CA GLY A 852 -41.00 7.29 -7.86
C GLY A 852 -41.97 6.81 -8.94
N THR A 853 -41.65 5.67 -9.55
CA THR A 853 -42.48 5.04 -10.59
C THR A 853 -42.83 3.60 -10.21
N ALA A 854 -44.08 3.22 -10.42
CA ALA A 854 -44.61 1.89 -10.20
C ALA A 854 -44.99 1.24 -11.54
N ARG A 855 -44.74 -0.06 -11.67
CA ARG A 855 -45.06 -0.87 -12.85
C ARG A 855 -45.63 -2.22 -12.42
N ASP A 856 -46.71 -2.66 -13.04
CA ASP A 856 -47.34 -3.95 -12.82
C ASP A 856 -47.47 -4.72 -14.13
N THR A 857 -47.07 -5.99 -14.16
CA THR A 857 -47.31 -6.91 -15.28
C THR A 857 -48.31 -7.98 -14.82
N VAL A 858 -49.49 -8.01 -15.44
CA VAL A 858 -50.63 -8.78 -14.95
C VAL A 858 -51.07 -9.86 -15.94
N TYR A 859 -51.30 -11.05 -15.42
CA TYR A 859 -51.92 -12.17 -16.14
C TYR A 859 -53.20 -12.58 -15.41
N SER A 860 -54.31 -12.67 -16.14
CA SER A 860 -55.62 -12.96 -15.52
C SER A 860 -56.39 -14.04 -16.28
N LEU A 861 -57.18 -14.80 -15.53
CA LEU A 861 -58.11 -15.81 -16.03
C LEU A 861 -59.47 -15.55 -15.40
N GLY A 862 -60.54 -15.59 -16.19
CA GLY A 862 -61.89 -15.40 -15.67
C GLY A 862 -62.95 -16.23 -16.37
N GLY A 863 -64.07 -16.43 -15.67
CA GLY A 863 -65.28 -17.04 -16.17
C GLY A 863 -66.45 -16.06 -16.10
N TYR A 864 -67.42 -16.22 -16.99
CA TYR A 864 -68.65 -15.44 -16.99
C TYR A 864 -69.88 -16.32 -17.22
N LEU A 865 -71.01 -15.90 -16.63
CA LEU A 865 -72.33 -16.47 -16.81
C LEU A 865 -73.33 -15.34 -17.06
N THR A 866 -73.86 -15.28 -18.27
CA THR A 866 -74.93 -14.39 -18.69
C THR A 866 -76.27 -15.14 -18.67
N ALA A 867 -77.31 -14.52 -18.13
CA ALA A 867 -78.70 -14.94 -18.26
C ALA A 867 -79.53 -13.84 -18.96
N VAL A 868 -80.31 -14.18 -19.99
CA VAL A 868 -81.18 -13.25 -20.74
C VAL A 868 -82.60 -13.79 -20.80
N HIS A 869 -83.56 -13.05 -20.25
CA HIS A 869 -84.99 -13.35 -20.35
C HIS A 869 -85.53 -12.85 -21.70
N GLN A 870 -85.68 -13.76 -22.66
CA GLN A 870 -85.96 -13.44 -24.06
C GLN A 870 -87.21 -12.56 -24.29
N PRO A 871 -88.35 -12.76 -23.59
CA PRO A 871 -89.54 -11.95 -23.81
C PRO A 871 -89.42 -10.46 -23.42
N SER A 872 -88.49 -10.11 -22.52
CA SER A 872 -88.35 -8.72 -22.02
C SER A 872 -86.96 -8.12 -22.21
N GLY A 873 -86.02 -8.89 -22.76
CA GLY A 873 -84.61 -8.50 -22.89
C GLY A 873 -83.86 -8.29 -21.56
N LEU A 874 -84.50 -8.50 -20.41
CA LEU A 874 -83.89 -8.36 -19.09
C LEU A 874 -82.69 -9.32 -18.99
N TRP A 875 -81.52 -8.80 -18.67
CA TRP A 875 -80.31 -9.60 -18.57
C TRP A 875 -79.61 -9.42 -17.22
N ALA A 876 -78.89 -10.46 -16.82
CA ALA A 876 -77.95 -10.45 -15.71
C ALA A 876 -76.64 -11.11 -16.18
N ASP A 877 -75.51 -10.56 -15.76
CA ASP A 877 -74.16 -11.05 -16.09
C ASP A 877 -73.34 -11.19 -14.81
N VAL A 878 -72.75 -12.36 -14.61
CA VAL A 878 -71.90 -12.68 -13.47
C VAL A 878 -70.49 -12.93 -13.98
N VAL A 879 -69.49 -12.29 -13.40
CA VAL A 879 -68.06 -12.50 -13.71
C VAL A 879 -67.32 -12.91 -12.44
N ALA A 880 -66.42 -13.88 -12.58
CA ALA A 880 -65.37 -14.16 -11.62
C ALA A 880 -64.01 -14.12 -12.33
N GLN A 881 -63.08 -13.34 -11.81
CA GLN A 881 -61.71 -13.17 -12.33
C GLN A 881 -60.70 -13.50 -11.22
N GLY A 882 -59.63 -14.18 -11.57
CA GLY A 882 -58.39 -14.26 -10.79
C GLY A 882 -57.24 -13.65 -11.59
N SER A 883 -56.37 -12.92 -10.92
CA SER A 883 -55.24 -12.17 -11.51
C SER A 883 -53.95 -12.47 -10.74
N ARG A 884 -52.83 -12.42 -11.46
CA ARG A 884 -51.48 -12.53 -10.90
C ARG A 884 -50.66 -11.33 -11.34
N HIS A 885 -50.13 -10.61 -10.36
CA HIS A 885 -49.43 -9.35 -10.49
C HIS A 885 -47.91 -9.56 -10.31
N SER A 886 -47.12 -8.74 -10.98
CA SER A 886 -45.66 -8.69 -10.87
C SER A 886 -45.25 -7.23 -10.90
N LEU A 887 -44.95 -6.73 -9.70
CA LEU A 887 -44.89 -5.32 -9.37
C LEU A 887 -43.44 -4.89 -9.16
N LYS A 888 -43.08 -3.75 -9.76
CA LYS A 888 -41.78 -3.10 -9.60
C LYS A 888 -42.01 -1.65 -9.21
N ALA A 889 -41.34 -1.19 -8.17
CA ALA A 889 -41.40 0.18 -7.65
C ALA A 889 -39.99 0.74 -7.50
N GLN A 890 -39.71 1.88 -8.13
CA GLN A 890 -38.39 2.52 -8.12
C GLN A 890 -38.51 3.99 -7.70
N SER A 891 -37.73 4.39 -6.68
CA SER A 891 -37.53 5.77 -6.25
C SER A 891 -36.09 6.23 -6.59
N ASP A 892 -35.73 7.46 -6.21
CA ASP A 892 -34.36 7.97 -6.29
C ASP A 892 -33.36 7.22 -5.38
N ASN A 893 -33.84 6.52 -4.35
CA ASN A 893 -33.02 5.91 -3.30
C ASN A 893 -33.17 4.38 -3.20
N ASN A 894 -34.27 3.80 -3.68
CA ASN A 894 -34.63 2.40 -3.45
C ASN A 894 -35.24 1.75 -4.72
N ASN A 895 -35.09 0.43 -4.85
CA ASN A 895 -35.82 -0.40 -5.81
C ASN A 895 -36.47 -1.58 -5.10
N PHE A 896 -37.74 -1.84 -5.41
CA PHE A 896 -38.56 -2.82 -4.73
C PHE A 896 -39.34 -3.67 -5.73
N ASP A 897 -39.22 -4.99 -5.60
CA ASP A 897 -39.86 -5.99 -6.45
C ASP A 897 -40.81 -6.85 -5.62
N THR A 898 -42.09 -6.94 -5.99
CA THR A 898 -43.06 -7.83 -5.35
C THR A 898 -44.01 -8.52 -6.34
N HIS A 899 -44.80 -9.46 -5.85
CA HIS A 899 -45.77 -10.23 -6.62
C HIS A 899 -47.10 -10.27 -5.87
N GLY A 900 -48.21 -10.38 -6.58
CA GLY A 900 -49.53 -10.41 -5.97
C GLY A 900 -50.51 -11.37 -6.64
N GLN A 901 -51.60 -11.64 -5.94
CA GLN A 901 -52.77 -12.35 -6.45
C GLN A 901 -54.02 -11.52 -6.17
N GLY A 902 -54.76 -11.21 -7.23
CA GLY A 902 -56.04 -10.52 -7.14
C GLY A 902 -57.20 -11.46 -7.46
N TRP A 903 -58.39 -11.08 -6.99
CA TRP A 903 -59.64 -11.71 -7.37
C TRP A 903 -60.74 -10.66 -7.46
N LEU A 904 -61.68 -10.86 -8.36
CA LEU A 904 -62.79 -9.94 -8.62
C LEU A 904 -64.06 -10.72 -8.96
N GLY A 905 -65.13 -10.44 -8.23
CA GLY A 905 -66.50 -10.83 -8.56
C GLY A 905 -67.30 -9.62 -9.04
N SER A 906 -68.07 -9.78 -10.12
CA SER A 906 -69.03 -8.76 -10.55
C SER A 906 -70.39 -9.37 -10.85
N LEU A 907 -71.45 -8.63 -10.47
CA LEU A 907 -72.82 -8.87 -10.86
C LEU A 907 -73.33 -7.62 -11.57
N GLU A 908 -73.76 -7.75 -12.82
CA GLU A 908 -74.33 -6.68 -13.62
C GLU A 908 -75.74 -7.06 -14.09
N THR A 909 -76.64 -6.10 -14.24
CA THR A 909 -77.96 -6.30 -14.82
C THR A 909 -78.42 -5.08 -15.59
N GLY A 910 -79.25 -5.30 -16.62
CA GLY A 910 -79.86 -4.23 -17.39
C GLY A 910 -81.17 -4.65 -18.05
N LEU A 911 -82.00 -3.65 -18.36
CA LEU A 911 -83.31 -3.83 -18.97
C LEU A 911 -83.43 -2.94 -20.22
N PRO A 912 -83.32 -3.47 -21.44
CA PRO A 912 -83.49 -2.70 -22.66
C PRO A 912 -84.96 -2.31 -22.87
N LEU A 913 -85.23 -1.01 -23.00
CA LEU A 913 -86.54 -0.43 -23.25
C LEU A 913 -86.54 0.22 -24.64
N SER A 914 -87.37 -0.27 -25.56
CA SER A 914 -87.54 0.33 -26.88
C SER A 914 -88.25 1.68 -26.79
N VAL A 915 -87.59 2.74 -27.26
CA VAL A 915 -88.11 4.13 -27.22
C VAL A 915 -88.83 4.48 -28.53
N SER A 916 -88.33 3.97 -29.66
CA SER A 916 -88.95 4.05 -30.99
C SER A 916 -88.43 2.90 -31.86
N GLN A 917 -88.86 2.81 -33.13
CA GLN A 917 -88.27 1.89 -34.11
C GLN A 917 -86.73 2.11 -34.15
N GLY A 918 -85.98 1.04 -33.86
CA GLY A 918 -84.52 1.04 -33.83
C GLY A 918 -83.81 1.78 -32.68
N LEU A 919 -84.49 2.39 -31.69
CA LEU A 919 -83.84 3.08 -30.56
C LEU A 919 -84.13 2.44 -29.20
N VAL A 920 -83.10 2.23 -28.40
CA VAL A 920 -83.14 1.53 -27.11
C VAL A 920 -82.52 2.38 -26.00
N LEU A 921 -83.22 2.45 -24.85
CA LEU A 921 -82.71 2.96 -23.59
C LEU A 921 -82.62 1.81 -22.58
N GLU A 922 -81.44 1.57 -22.05
CA GLU A 922 -81.14 0.47 -21.13
C GLU A 922 -80.55 1.02 -19.83
N PRO A 923 -81.35 1.10 -18.75
CA PRO A 923 -80.82 1.27 -17.40
C PRO A 923 -79.96 0.06 -17.03
N GLN A 924 -78.78 0.32 -16.45
CA GLN A 924 -77.80 -0.67 -16.03
C GLN A 924 -77.41 -0.45 -14.58
N LEU A 925 -77.26 -1.53 -13.82
CA LEU A 925 -76.69 -1.54 -12.48
C LEU A 925 -75.61 -2.62 -12.42
N GLN A 926 -74.42 -2.25 -11.94
CA GLN A 926 -73.31 -3.17 -11.69
C GLN A 926 -72.85 -3.06 -10.25
N TYR A 927 -72.59 -4.20 -9.64
CA TYR A 927 -71.84 -4.34 -8.40
C TYR A 927 -70.54 -5.09 -8.70
N VAL A 928 -69.44 -4.63 -8.10
CA VAL A 928 -68.12 -5.27 -8.17
C VAL A 928 -67.59 -5.38 -6.75
N TRP A 929 -67.06 -6.54 -6.40
CA TRP A 929 -66.31 -6.76 -5.16
C TRP A 929 -64.99 -7.44 -5.51
N GLN A 930 -63.89 -6.88 -5.03
CA GLN A 930 -62.55 -7.32 -5.39
C GLN A 930 -61.61 -7.28 -4.20
N GLY A 931 -60.57 -8.13 -4.25
CA GLY A 931 -59.51 -8.20 -3.26
C GLY A 931 -58.15 -8.43 -3.92
N LEU A 932 -57.09 -7.97 -3.24
CA LEU A 932 -55.71 -8.08 -3.67
C LEU A 932 -54.84 -8.46 -2.47
N SER A 933 -54.00 -9.48 -2.64
CA SER A 933 -52.93 -9.81 -1.68
C SER A 933 -51.59 -9.64 -2.39
N LEU A 934 -50.68 -8.88 -1.78
CA LEU A 934 -49.31 -8.68 -2.25
C LEU A 934 -48.35 -9.40 -1.31
N ASN A 935 -47.22 -9.85 -1.84
CA ASN A 935 -46.17 -10.47 -1.04
C ASN A 935 -45.33 -9.40 -0.32
N ASN A 936 -44.89 -9.72 0.90
CA ASN A 936 -43.98 -8.89 1.67
C ASN A 936 -42.58 -8.84 1.03
N GLY A 937 -41.85 -7.75 1.29
CA GLY A 937 -40.50 -7.53 0.77
C GLY A 937 -39.60 -6.73 1.73
N HIS A 938 -38.48 -6.24 1.20
CA HIS A 938 -37.51 -5.43 1.94
C HIS A 938 -36.85 -4.42 0.99
N ASP A 939 -36.53 -3.23 1.50
CA ASP A 939 -35.74 -2.17 0.85
C ASP A 939 -34.58 -1.71 1.76
N ASP A 940 -33.76 -0.74 1.33
CA ASP A 940 -32.55 -0.34 2.07
C ASP A 940 -32.85 0.32 3.43
N GLY A 941 -34.10 0.73 3.68
CA GLY A 941 -34.57 1.22 4.98
C GLY A 941 -35.46 0.24 5.74
N GLY A 942 -35.82 -0.93 5.20
CA GLY A 942 -36.44 -1.99 6.00
C GLY A 942 -37.48 -2.88 5.33
N TYR A 943 -38.24 -3.58 6.17
CA TYR A 943 -39.29 -4.49 5.75
C TYR A 943 -40.55 -3.74 5.30
N VAL A 944 -41.19 -4.30 4.28
CA VAL A 944 -42.45 -3.81 3.71
C VAL A 944 -43.46 -4.96 3.77
N ASP A 945 -44.45 -4.82 4.63
CA ASP A 945 -45.47 -5.83 4.92
C ASP A 945 -46.83 -5.39 4.38
N PHE A 946 -47.40 -6.20 3.48
CA PHE A 946 -48.63 -5.90 2.77
C PHE A 946 -49.79 -6.71 3.36
N GLY A 947 -50.78 -6.00 3.89
CA GLY A 947 -52.02 -6.57 4.35
C GLY A 947 -52.99 -6.92 3.22
N HIS A 948 -54.26 -7.11 3.58
CA HIS A 948 -55.30 -7.45 2.62
C HIS A 948 -55.88 -6.20 1.98
N GLY A 949 -55.73 -6.08 0.67
CA GLY A 949 -56.44 -5.07 -0.11
C GLY A 949 -57.85 -5.52 -0.44
N SER A 950 -58.83 -4.63 -0.35
CA SER A 950 -60.17 -4.85 -0.92
C SER A 950 -60.82 -3.56 -1.40
N ALA A 951 -61.84 -3.68 -2.26
CA ALA A 951 -62.71 -2.57 -2.66
C ALA A 951 -64.09 -3.08 -3.10
N GLN A 952 -65.12 -2.25 -2.90
CA GLN A 952 -66.46 -2.46 -3.45
C GLN A 952 -66.85 -1.28 -4.35
N HIS A 953 -67.47 -1.58 -5.49
CA HIS A 953 -67.94 -0.57 -6.44
C HIS A 953 -69.41 -0.81 -6.82
N VAL A 954 -70.21 0.25 -6.84
CA VAL A 954 -71.55 0.25 -7.45
C VAL A 954 -71.54 1.25 -8.62
N ARG A 955 -71.91 0.80 -9.81
CA ARG A 955 -72.09 1.62 -11.01
C ARG A 955 -73.57 1.62 -11.40
N ALA A 956 -74.20 2.78 -11.38
CA ALA A 956 -75.52 2.99 -11.98
C ALA A 956 -75.35 3.79 -13.27
N GLY A 957 -75.91 3.33 -14.39
CA GLY A 957 -75.78 4.01 -15.67
C GLY A 957 -77.01 3.88 -16.57
N LEU A 958 -77.11 4.78 -17.54
CA LEU A 958 -78.19 4.79 -18.53
C LEU A 958 -77.55 4.69 -19.92
N ARG A 959 -77.68 3.54 -20.58
CA ARG A 959 -77.16 3.33 -21.93
C ARG A 959 -78.24 3.68 -22.95
N PHE A 960 -77.93 4.56 -23.89
CA PHE A 960 -78.82 4.94 -24.99
C PHE A 960 -78.13 4.68 -26.33
N GLY A 961 -78.83 4.08 -27.29
CA GLY A 961 -78.27 3.75 -28.59
C GLY A 961 -79.30 3.19 -29.57
N ASN A 962 -78.83 2.75 -30.74
CA ASN A 962 -79.67 2.07 -31.71
C ASN A 962 -79.48 0.55 -31.71
N GLN A 963 -80.50 -0.16 -32.18
CA GLN A 963 -80.46 -1.59 -32.49
C GLN A 963 -80.77 -1.72 -33.99
N SER A 964 -79.77 -2.14 -34.78
CA SER A 964 -79.94 -2.28 -36.24
C SER A 964 -80.82 -3.50 -36.56
N GLU A 965 -81.86 -3.28 -37.37
CA GLU A 965 -82.74 -4.33 -37.92
C GLU A 965 -82.22 -4.90 -39.26
N MET A 966 -81.04 -4.43 -39.73
CA MET A 966 -80.44 -4.85 -41.00
C MET A 966 -79.80 -6.24 -40.88
N THR A 967 -80.07 -7.12 -41.84
CA THR A 967 -79.38 -8.40 -41.99
C THR A 967 -78.17 -8.23 -42.90
N PHE A 968 -76.99 -8.68 -42.48
CA PHE A 968 -75.77 -8.59 -43.28
C PHE A 968 -75.98 -9.17 -44.70
N GLY A 969 -75.69 -8.37 -45.73
CA GLY A 969 -75.82 -8.78 -47.13
C GLY A 969 -77.24 -8.75 -47.71
N GLN A 970 -78.28 -8.38 -46.96
CA GLN A 970 -79.64 -8.18 -47.47
C GLN A 970 -80.15 -6.76 -47.21
N GLY A 971 -80.09 -5.91 -48.25
CA GLY A 971 -80.82 -4.64 -48.32
C GLY A 971 -81.84 -4.66 -49.47
N SER A 972 -83.11 -4.34 -49.19
CA SER A 972 -84.14 -4.19 -50.24
C SER A 972 -84.34 -2.72 -50.59
N SER A 973 -83.57 -2.21 -51.55
CA SER A 973 -83.89 -0.95 -52.23
C SER A 973 -84.97 -1.20 -53.27
N THR A 974 -86.18 -0.69 -53.04
CA THR A 974 -87.23 -0.55 -54.06
C THR A 974 -87.86 0.83 -54.01
N LEU A 975 -87.43 1.73 -54.90
CA LEU A 975 -88.32 2.77 -55.41
C LEU A 975 -89.21 2.15 -56.51
N PRO A 976 -90.55 2.33 -56.48
CA PRO A 976 -91.42 1.88 -57.55
C PRO A 976 -91.11 2.61 -58.88
N GLY A 977 -90.83 1.86 -59.96
CA GLY A 977 -90.71 2.41 -61.32
C GLY A 977 -89.67 1.77 -62.26
N HIS A 978 -88.68 1.03 -61.74
CA HIS A 978 -87.59 0.45 -62.55
C HIS A 978 -87.32 -1.02 -62.25
N GLU A 979 -88.23 -1.91 -62.67
CA GLU A 979 -88.16 -3.35 -62.34
C GLU A 979 -87.19 -4.19 -63.19
N ARG A 980 -86.52 -3.62 -64.22
CA ARG A 980 -85.65 -4.37 -65.14
C ARG A 980 -84.39 -3.62 -65.62
N SER A 981 -83.51 -3.22 -64.69
CA SER A 981 -82.05 -3.20 -64.87
C SER A 981 -81.35 -2.83 -63.56
N MET A 982 -80.07 -3.20 -63.41
CA MET A 982 -79.20 -2.88 -62.26
C MET A 982 -79.59 -3.52 -60.91
N LYS A 983 -79.42 -4.84 -60.79
CA LYS A 983 -79.02 -5.46 -59.52
C LYS A 983 -77.57 -5.08 -59.22
N HIS A 984 -77.35 -4.08 -58.37
CA HIS A 984 -76.10 -3.97 -57.61
C HIS A 984 -76.41 -4.23 -56.13
N SER A 985 -75.85 -5.31 -55.60
CA SER A 985 -75.80 -5.53 -54.16
C SER A 985 -74.83 -4.52 -53.57
N ILE A 986 -75.35 -3.52 -52.86
CA ILE A 986 -74.57 -2.75 -51.91
C ILE A 986 -74.61 -3.57 -50.62
N SER A 987 -73.46 -4.02 -50.13
CA SER A 987 -73.38 -4.67 -48.82
C SER A 987 -73.56 -3.61 -47.74
N GLU A 988 -74.80 -3.35 -47.34
CA GLU A 988 -75.08 -2.54 -46.16
C GLU A 988 -74.57 -3.28 -44.93
N LEU A 989 -73.77 -2.57 -44.12
CA LEU A 989 -73.17 -3.08 -42.89
C LEU A 989 -74.11 -2.75 -41.74
N PRO A 990 -74.62 -3.73 -40.97
CA PRO A 990 -75.38 -3.45 -39.75
C PRO A 990 -74.48 -2.74 -38.73
N VAL A 991 -74.83 -1.49 -38.38
CA VAL A 991 -74.07 -0.64 -37.45
C VAL A 991 -74.93 -0.23 -36.27
N SER A 992 -74.41 -0.46 -35.07
CA SER A 992 -74.98 -0.01 -33.80
C SER A 992 -74.04 0.94 -33.07
N TRP A 993 -74.54 2.08 -32.61
CA TRP A 993 -73.87 3.07 -31.78
C TRP A 993 -74.60 3.20 -30.43
N TRP A 994 -73.86 3.60 -29.39
CA TRP A 994 -74.42 3.85 -28.07
C TRP A 994 -73.57 4.83 -27.25
N VAL A 995 -74.20 5.49 -26.28
CA VAL A 995 -73.59 6.35 -25.26
C VAL A 995 -74.10 5.92 -23.89
N ARG A 996 -73.25 5.97 -22.86
CA ARG A 996 -73.58 5.60 -21.48
C ARG A 996 -72.91 6.55 -20.48
N PRO A 997 -73.63 7.56 -19.95
CA PRO A 997 -73.32 8.13 -18.65
C PRO A 997 -73.52 7.08 -17.53
N SER A 998 -72.58 7.01 -16.60
CA SER A 998 -72.71 6.29 -15.33
C SER A 998 -72.22 7.16 -14.16
N VAL A 999 -72.70 6.86 -12.95
CA VAL A 999 -72.07 7.25 -11.69
C VAL A 999 -71.52 6.00 -11.03
N VAL A 1000 -70.25 6.04 -10.60
CA VAL A 1000 -69.58 4.97 -9.87
C VAL A 1000 -69.34 5.44 -8.44
N ARG A 1001 -69.78 4.66 -7.45
CA ARG A 1001 -69.45 4.82 -6.04
C ARG A 1001 -68.47 3.73 -5.64
N THR A 1002 -67.29 4.11 -5.17
CA THR A 1002 -66.35 3.23 -4.46
C THR A 1002 -66.57 3.40 -2.96
N PHE A 1003 -66.59 2.29 -2.23
CA PHE A 1003 -66.71 2.26 -0.78
C PHE A 1003 -66.07 1.00 -0.20
N SER A 1004 -65.80 1.02 1.11
CA SER A 1004 -65.13 -0.09 1.81
C SER A 1004 -63.79 -0.48 1.15
N SER A 1005 -63.07 0.51 0.60
CA SER A 1005 -61.75 0.31 0.01
C SER A 1005 -60.67 0.43 1.09
N GLN A 1006 -59.80 -0.57 1.15
CA GLN A 1006 -58.67 -0.66 2.08
C GLN A 1006 -57.48 -1.30 1.36
N GLY A 1007 -56.27 -0.99 1.81
CA GLY A 1007 -55.01 -1.53 1.30
C GLY A 1007 -53.91 -1.35 2.31
N ASP A 1008 -53.94 -2.14 3.39
CA ASP A 1008 -53.05 -1.95 4.54
C ASP A 1008 -51.57 -2.18 4.17
N LEU A 1009 -50.73 -1.19 4.43
CA LEU A 1009 -49.29 -1.22 4.25
C LEU A 1009 -48.61 -0.96 5.60
N ASN A 1010 -47.73 -1.86 6.02
CA ASN A 1010 -46.87 -1.69 7.18
C ASN A 1010 -45.43 -1.44 6.72
N MET A 1011 -44.86 -0.31 7.10
CA MET A 1011 -43.42 -0.03 6.94
C MET A 1011 -42.73 -0.43 8.25
N GLY A 1012 -42.12 -1.62 8.26
CA GLY A 1012 -41.58 -2.28 9.45
C GLY A 1012 -41.83 -3.80 9.48
N THR A 1013 -41.81 -4.41 10.66
CA THR A 1013 -41.99 -5.86 10.86
C THR A 1013 -43.21 -6.18 11.71
N ALA A 1014 -43.80 -7.36 11.60
CA ALA A 1014 -45.06 -7.74 12.28
C ALA A 1014 -45.07 -7.72 13.84
N THR A 1015 -44.08 -7.11 14.49
CA THR A 1015 -44.02 -6.91 15.95
C THR A 1015 -44.96 -5.77 16.39
N PRO A 1016 -45.97 -6.04 17.25
CA PRO A 1016 -46.94 -5.02 17.67
C PRO A 1016 -46.29 -3.78 18.31
N GLY A 1017 -46.75 -2.59 17.91
CA GLY A 1017 -46.33 -1.31 18.50
C GLY A 1017 -45.09 -0.66 17.88
N SER A 1018 -44.48 -1.27 16.85
CA SER A 1018 -43.27 -0.73 16.19
C SER A 1018 -43.41 -0.41 14.69
N ASN A 1019 -44.56 -0.69 14.10
CA ASN A 1019 -44.85 -0.35 12.70
C ASN A 1019 -45.53 1.00 12.55
N VAL A 1020 -45.24 1.67 11.43
CA VAL A 1020 -46.13 2.70 10.89
C VAL A 1020 -47.04 2.03 9.86
N THR A 1021 -48.33 1.96 10.18
CA THR A 1021 -49.37 1.41 9.31
C THR A 1021 -50.05 2.52 8.51
N PHE A 1022 -50.22 2.30 7.22
CA PHE A 1022 -50.91 3.18 6.29
C PHE A 1022 -52.04 2.37 5.62
N SER A 1023 -53.26 2.91 5.61
CA SER A 1023 -54.43 2.24 5.01
C SER A 1023 -55.03 3.11 3.89
N PRO A 1024 -54.34 3.29 2.75
CA PRO A 1024 -54.87 4.01 1.59
C PRO A 1024 -56.24 3.45 1.15
N SER A 1025 -57.21 4.34 1.00
CA SER A 1025 -58.58 4.03 0.58
C SER A 1025 -58.95 4.77 -0.70
N GLN A 1026 -59.52 4.04 -1.67
CA GLN A 1026 -60.07 4.59 -2.92
C GLN A 1026 -61.52 5.10 -2.76
N ASP A 1027 -62.05 5.19 -1.52
CA ASP A 1027 -63.43 5.58 -1.25
C ASP A 1027 -63.76 6.94 -1.86
N GLY A 1028 -64.83 6.99 -2.66
CA GLY A 1028 -65.08 8.14 -3.51
C GLY A 1028 -66.24 7.95 -4.48
N THR A 1029 -66.51 8.98 -5.28
CA THR A 1029 -67.56 8.98 -6.31
C THR A 1029 -67.02 9.60 -7.58
N SER A 1030 -67.12 8.88 -8.70
CA SER A 1030 -66.74 9.36 -10.03
C SER A 1030 -67.93 9.36 -10.99
N ALA A 1031 -67.88 10.26 -11.97
CA ALA A 1031 -68.75 10.24 -13.14
C ALA A 1031 -67.99 9.61 -14.31
N GLU A 1032 -68.65 8.68 -15.00
CA GLU A 1032 -68.15 7.98 -16.18
C GLU A 1032 -69.01 8.34 -17.39
N LEU A 1033 -68.38 8.59 -18.54
CA LEU A 1033 -69.06 8.69 -19.83
C LEU A 1033 -68.35 7.80 -20.84
N LEU A 1034 -69.06 6.81 -21.37
CA LEU A 1034 -68.60 5.97 -22.48
C LEU A 1034 -69.43 6.21 -23.73
N ALA A 1035 -68.80 6.04 -24.89
CA ALA A 1035 -69.48 5.93 -26.17
C ALA A 1035 -68.83 4.81 -27.01
N GLY A 1036 -69.63 4.12 -27.82
CA GLY A 1036 -69.14 3.02 -28.64
C GLY A 1036 -69.91 2.83 -29.94
N LEU A 1037 -69.24 2.20 -30.89
CA LEU A 1037 -69.71 1.84 -32.22
C LEU A 1037 -69.36 0.36 -32.48
N SER A 1038 -70.27 -0.40 -33.07
CA SER A 1038 -70.03 -1.77 -33.52
C SER A 1038 -70.64 -2.02 -34.89
N ALA A 1039 -69.90 -2.68 -35.77
CA ALA A 1039 -70.30 -2.98 -37.14
C ALA A 1039 -70.13 -4.48 -37.45
N GLN A 1040 -71.16 -5.10 -37.99
CA GLN A 1040 -71.11 -6.48 -38.50
C GLN A 1040 -70.50 -6.47 -39.91
N ILE A 1041 -69.27 -6.99 -40.03
CA ILE A 1041 -68.45 -6.96 -41.27
C ILE A 1041 -68.49 -8.26 -42.07
N ARG A 1042 -69.00 -9.34 -41.48
CA ARG A 1042 -69.40 -10.61 -42.10
C ARG A 1042 -70.63 -11.14 -41.36
N GLU A 1043 -71.37 -12.06 -41.96
CA GLU A 1043 -72.51 -12.75 -41.31
C GLU A 1043 -72.17 -13.20 -39.88
N ASN A 1044 -70.95 -13.66 -39.64
CA ASN A 1044 -70.50 -14.12 -38.33
C ASN A 1044 -69.38 -13.27 -37.69
N VAL A 1045 -69.02 -12.08 -38.19
CA VAL A 1045 -67.94 -11.24 -37.61
C VAL A 1045 -68.39 -9.81 -37.34
N THR A 1046 -68.22 -9.37 -36.10
CA THR A 1046 -68.50 -7.99 -35.64
C THR A 1046 -67.22 -7.35 -35.10
N LEU A 1047 -66.95 -6.12 -35.52
CA LEU A 1047 -65.91 -5.27 -34.94
C LEU A 1047 -66.54 -4.18 -34.07
N GLY A 1048 -65.89 -3.81 -32.98
CA GLY A 1048 -66.31 -2.75 -32.07
C GLY A 1048 -65.18 -1.80 -31.71
N ILE A 1049 -65.50 -0.52 -31.54
CA ILE A 1049 -64.61 0.50 -30.98
C ILE A 1049 -65.41 1.29 -29.94
N GLN A 1050 -64.81 1.56 -28.79
CA GLN A 1050 -65.38 2.43 -27.77
C GLN A 1050 -64.30 3.30 -27.12
N GLY A 1051 -64.71 4.45 -26.59
CA GLY A 1051 -63.90 5.31 -25.75
C GLY A 1051 -64.66 5.72 -24.50
N GLY A 1052 -63.94 6.00 -23.42
CA GLY A 1052 -64.50 6.40 -22.14
C GLY A 1052 -63.67 7.48 -21.45
N TYR A 1053 -64.34 8.32 -20.67
CA TYR A 1053 -63.73 9.29 -19.77
C TYR A 1053 -64.37 9.18 -18.38
N THR A 1054 -63.55 9.14 -17.34
CA THR A 1054 -63.96 9.05 -15.94
C THR A 1054 -63.35 10.20 -15.16
N ARG A 1055 -64.14 10.88 -14.33
CA ARG A 1055 -63.69 12.02 -13.51
C ARG A 1055 -64.09 11.86 -12.06
N SER A 1056 -63.14 12.10 -11.15
CA SER A 1056 -63.37 12.03 -9.72
C SER A 1056 -64.14 13.27 -9.24
N LEU A 1057 -65.30 13.06 -8.61
CA LEU A 1057 -66.12 14.14 -8.05
C LEU A 1057 -65.80 14.38 -6.57
N SER A 1058 -65.63 13.31 -5.80
CA SER A 1058 -65.34 13.37 -4.36
C SER A 1058 -64.57 12.14 -3.87
N GLY A 1059 -63.79 12.32 -2.81
CA GLY A 1059 -62.91 11.27 -2.28
C GLY A 1059 -61.77 10.92 -3.24
N ASN A 1060 -61.25 9.70 -3.10
CA ASN A 1060 -60.02 9.25 -3.74
C ASN A 1060 -60.28 8.36 -4.97
N SER A 1061 -61.49 8.41 -5.54
CA SER A 1061 -61.84 7.62 -6.71
C SER A 1061 -60.99 7.98 -7.92
N ALA A 1062 -60.66 6.98 -8.73
CA ALA A 1062 -59.85 7.12 -9.93
C ALA A 1062 -60.48 8.02 -11.00
N GLU A 1063 -59.62 8.65 -11.80
CA GLU A 1063 -59.98 9.41 -13.00
C GLU A 1063 -59.04 9.13 -14.16
N GLY A 1064 -59.49 9.39 -15.40
CA GLY A 1064 -58.72 9.09 -16.59
C GLY A 1064 -59.58 8.87 -17.84
N TYR A 1065 -59.00 8.23 -18.84
CA TYR A 1065 -59.64 7.95 -20.12
C TYR A 1065 -59.19 6.61 -20.68
N ASN A 1066 -60.03 5.97 -21.51
CA ASN A 1066 -59.67 4.73 -22.19
C ASN A 1066 -60.18 4.68 -23.64
N GLY A 1067 -59.54 3.82 -24.42
CA GLY A 1067 -59.98 3.38 -25.74
C GLY A 1067 -59.88 1.87 -25.84
N GLN A 1068 -60.88 1.23 -26.43
CA GLN A 1068 -60.93 -0.22 -26.60
C GLN A 1068 -61.39 -0.57 -28.01
N ALA A 1069 -60.68 -1.48 -28.66
CA ALA A 1069 -61.12 -2.16 -29.87
C ALA A 1069 -61.50 -3.62 -29.54
N SER A 1070 -62.54 -4.15 -30.18
CA SER A 1070 -62.99 -5.53 -30.01
C SER A 1070 -63.37 -6.20 -31.33
N VAL A 1071 -63.26 -7.53 -31.33
CA VAL A 1071 -63.71 -8.43 -32.40
C VAL A 1071 -64.53 -9.54 -31.77
N LYS A 1072 -65.64 -9.91 -32.41
CA LYS A 1072 -66.51 -11.03 -32.03
C LYS A 1072 -66.75 -11.89 -33.27
N VAL A 1073 -66.58 -13.19 -33.14
CA VAL A 1073 -66.76 -14.18 -34.22
C VAL A 1073 -67.75 -15.25 -33.73
N LEU A 1074 -68.84 -15.46 -34.46
CA LEU A 1074 -69.88 -16.44 -34.16
C LEU A 1074 -69.67 -17.74 -34.96
N PHE A 1075 -70.15 -18.85 -34.41
CA PHE A 1075 -70.11 -20.19 -34.98
C PHE A 1075 -71.42 -20.96 -34.71
#